data_AF-A0A2U1PGJ4-F1
#
_entry.id   AF-A0A2U1PGJ4-F1
#
_cell.length_a   1.000
_cell.length_b   1.000
_cell.length_c   1.000
_cell.angle_alpha   90.00
_cell.angle_beta   90.00
_cell.angle_gamma   90.00
#
_symmetry.space_group_name_H-M   'P 1'
#
loop_
_entity.id
_entity.type
_entity.pdbx_description
1 polymer ?
#
loop_
_entity_poly.entity_id
_entity_poly.type
_entity_poly.pdbx_seq_one_letter_code
_entity_poly.pdbx_strand_id
1 'polypeptide(L)'
;MEEAECPVCLQVFTSDTTIPRVLACGHSVCESCLLHLPPSFPDTLRCPVCTQLLPFPKHPRFLPKNIDLIRLSSQTPNPNPIPKPIPKHIDHEFLPGLWSREFYHKWAGFIISKDSVSKNGKVGLFKVGVFKDDYDDGDECSRFEFGYVAKVMLVLFKMRSHLLDEVEFILRSSLNENRICQGYGLWFNEEDLCLYLVFQRMDCGLLDVSGCDLSSFGVIGMELCETISRLGDAGLVIGCSSLSCFGVDDFGHVFVDLYEVLMVGMRVQKMITEAVLFARNNDGKRLDMETIDAFPSPEVIIEFLKKEGAELEFDKSICEVGYNSDVWSLACVLLSFLVGKSFVEETHDFVCSYILTLINGNVCDCEGLYVDWSGKVSVLLDTSLGSDHVLMELLHKCLSLDPVARPHVNDLWKCVRSLIIKPKFDVIGSKEHKTINRSTCHCVLLGDLLWSPKKTNKVDDKNDVTDIKEKTLVVEGDVIEGLRKNSLTCTELKGHLDCISGLVIGGDFLFSSSFDKTIKVWSLQGFNHVHTFKGHEHKVMAVLFVDSESPVCISADNGGDIFIWGTKLPFEEKPIKRLNEEKDWRYSGIHALAVSQSGSGYFYTGSGDKTIKAWSMHDYSLSSTMSGHKSVVSALAVCSEVLYSGSWDGTIRLWCLSDHSPLAVLGEEAPTGGSVLSLAAHTSTIVAGHENGCIKVSNILTLTNSLSMISGIFWELQEKLVF
;
A
#
# COMPACT_ATOMS: atom_id res chain seq x y z
N MET A 1 -20.57 17.20 -53.26
CA MET A 1 -21.27 17.34 -51.96
C MET A 1 -22.51 18.15 -52.26
N GLU A 2 -23.68 17.61 -51.96
CA GLU A 2 -24.93 18.37 -52.07
C GLU A 2 -24.94 19.47 -51.00
N GLU A 3 -25.36 20.67 -51.40
CA GLU A 3 -25.38 21.83 -50.52
C GLU A 3 -26.56 21.73 -49.54
N ALA A 4 -26.38 22.17 -48.29
CA ALA A 4 -27.39 21.99 -47.26
C ALA A 4 -28.64 22.84 -47.53
N GLU A 5 -29.83 22.24 -47.52
CA GLU A 5 -31.10 22.91 -47.82
C GLU A 5 -32.06 22.95 -46.62
N CYS A 6 -32.97 23.93 -46.62
CA CYS A 6 -34.00 24.02 -45.60
C CYS A 6 -35.05 22.91 -45.78
N PRO A 7 -35.33 22.11 -44.74
CA PRO A 7 -36.24 20.96 -44.85
C PRO A 7 -37.72 21.33 -45.03
N VAL A 8 -38.08 22.62 -44.91
CA VAL A 8 -39.46 23.10 -45.06
C VAL A 8 -39.72 23.65 -46.45
N CYS A 9 -38.83 24.51 -46.98
CA CYS A 9 -38.98 25.12 -48.30
C CYS A 9 -38.06 24.53 -49.37
N LEU A 10 -37.17 23.62 -48.99
CA LEU A 10 -36.18 22.95 -49.84
C LEU A 10 -35.26 23.91 -50.60
N GLN A 11 -35.03 25.10 -50.05
CA GLN A 11 -34.06 26.03 -50.60
C GLN A 11 -32.71 25.86 -49.92
N VAL A 12 -31.65 25.79 -50.73
CA VAL A 12 -30.25 25.75 -50.28
C VAL A 12 -29.94 26.95 -49.38
N PHE A 13 -29.24 26.71 -48.26
CA PHE A 13 -28.80 27.75 -47.34
C PHE A 13 -27.66 28.57 -47.95
N THR A 14 -28.04 29.65 -48.63
CA THR A 14 -27.12 30.61 -49.24
C THR A 14 -27.12 31.89 -48.41
N SER A 15 -25.99 32.61 -48.37
CA SER A 15 -25.75 33.72 -47.44
C SER A 15 -26.75 34.87 -47.54
N ASP A 16 -27.45 35.00 -48.68
CA ASP A 16 -28.16 36.24 -49.03
C ASP A 16 -29.69 36.11 -48.95
N THR A 17 -30.26 34.90 -49.05
CA THR A 17 -31.74 34.70 -49.08
C THR A 17 -32.28 33.71 -48.07
N THR A 18 -31.47 32.79 -47.57
CA THR A 18 -31.91 31.66 -46.73
C THR A 18 -30.96 31.46 -45.57
N ILE A 19 -31.15 32.26 -44.52
CA ILE A 19 -30.32 32.20 -43.31
C ILE A 19 -30.72 30.96 -42.50
N PRO A 20 -29.81 29.96 -42.33
CA PRO A 20 -30.09 28.79 -41.51
C PRO A 20 -30.14 29.15 -40.03
N ARG A 21 -31.21 28.73 -39.34
CA ARG A 21 -31.32 28.78 -37.88
C ARG A 21 -31.35 27.37 -37.34
N VAL A 22 -30.39 27.10 -36.45
CA VAL A 22 -30.28 25.80 -35.79
C VAL A 22 -31.27 25.77 -34.63
N LEU A 23 -32.20 24.82 -34.68
CA LEU A 23 -33.14 24.53 -33.60
C LEU A 23 -32.40 23.84 -32.45
N ALA A 24 -32.98 23.85 -31.25
CA ALA A 24 -32.38 23.18 -30.07
C ALA A 24 -32.14 21.68 -30.27
N CYS A 25 -32.87 21.02 -31.20
CA CYS A 25 -32.62 19.64 -31.58
C CYS A 25 -31.48 19.46 -32.60
N GLY A 26 -30.74 20.52 -32.93
CA GLY A 26 -29.61 20.50 -33.87
C GLY A 26 -29.99 20.58 -35.34
N HIS A 27 -31.27 20.49 -35.69
CA HIS A 27 -31.74 20.62 -37.08
C HIS A 27 -31.82 22.08 -37.51
N SER A 28 -31.46 22.36 -38.76
CA SER A 28 -31.49 23.71 -39.30
C SER A 28 -32.77 23.94 -40.11
N VAL A 29 -33.45 25.06 -39.85
CA VAL A 29 -34.58 25.55 -40.64
C VAL A 29 -34.31 27.00 -40.99
N CYS A 30 -34.66 27.45 -42.20
CA CYS A 30 -34.43 28.84 -42.54
C CYS A 30 -35.33 29.76 -41.69
N GLU A 31 -34.83 30.94 -41.38
CA GLU A 31 -35.49 31.90 -40.49
C GLU A 31 -36.91 32.26 -40.95
N SER A 32 -37.14 32.39 -42.27
CA SER A 32 -38.45 32.67 -42.84
C SER A 32 -39.45 31.54 -42.64
N CYS A 33 -39.03 30.28 -42.82
CA CYS A 33 -39.88 29.11 -42.56
C CYS A 33 -40.17 28.92 -41.08
N LEU A 34 -39.22 29.25 -40.21
CA LEU A 34 -39.37 29.09 -38.76
C LEU A 34 -40.52 29.93 -38.19
N LEU A 35 -40.72 31.14 -38.71
CA LEU A 35 -41.79 32.05 -38.30
C LEU A 35 -43.19 31.61 -38.75
N HIS A 36 -43.29 30.77 -39.78
CA HIS A 36 -44.55 30.30 -40.36
C HIS A 36 -44.95 28.90 -39.88
N LEU A 37 -44.15 28.26 -39.02
CA LEU A 37 -44.49 26.95 -38.45
C LEU A 37 -45.61 27.10 -37.40
N PRO A 38 -46.69 26.32 -37.50
CA PRO A 38 -47.84 26.48 -36.61
C PRO A 38 -47.48 26.11 -35.16
N PRO A 39 -47.74 27.00 -34.18
CA PRO A 39 -47.51 26.67 -32.78
C PRO A 39 -48.57 25.66 -32.32
N SER A 40 -48.12 24.53 -31.79
CA SER A 40 -49.01 23.50 -31.25
C SER A 40 -49.41 23.80 -29.79
N PHE A 41 -48.52 24.48 -29.05
CA PHE A 41 -48.71 24.98 -27.69
C PHE A 41 -47.94 26.31 -27.52
N PRO A 42 -48.31 27.20 -26.58
CA PRO A 42 -47.68 28.52 -26.45
C PRO A 42 -46.19 28.41 -26.16
N ASP A 43 -45.38 29.23 -26.82
CA ASP A 43 -43.91 29.22 -26.77
C ASP A 43 -43.27 27.86 -27.14
N THR A 44 -43.93 27.04 -27.96
CA THR A 44 -43.35 25.79 -28.48
C THR A 44 -43.60 25.59 -29.98
N LEU A 45 -42.58 25.09 -30.65
CA LEU A 45 -42.47 24.83 -32.08
C LEU A 45 -42.23 23.34 -32.27
N ARG A 46 -42.91 22.74 -33.25
CA ARG A 46 -42.61 21.36 -33.63
C ARG A 46 -41.58 21.35 -34.76
N CYS A 47 -40.44 20.73 -34.54
CA CYS A 47 -39.40 20.60 -35.56
C CYS A 47 -39.95 19.84 -36.78
N PRO A 48 -39.82 20.35 -38.02
CA PRO A 48 -40.37 19.71 -39.20
C PRO A 48 -39.61 18.45 -39.62
N VAL A 49 -38.34 18.28 -39.20
CA VAL A 49 -37.50 17.13 -39.56
C VAL A 49 -37.72 15.97 -38.60
N CYS A 50 -37.53 16.22 -37.30
CA CYS A 50 -37.63 15.16 -36.28
C CYS A 50 -38.98 15.14 -35.55
N THR A 51 -39.89 16.07 -35.86
CA THR A 51 -41.23 16.19 -35.24
C THR A 51 -41.24 16.44 -33.74
N GLN A 52 -40.09 16.75 -33.15
CA GLN A 52 -39.95 17.03 -31.72
C GLN A 52 -40.51 18.41 -31.37
N LEU A 53 -41.25 18.52 -30.26
CA LEU A 53 -41.74 19.78 -29.71
C LEU A 53 -40.62 20.47 -28.93
N LEU A 54 -40.31 21.70 -29.33
CA LEU A 54 -39.17 22.48 -28.85
C LEU A 54 -39.63 23.84 -28.35
N PRO A 55 -38.98 24.41 -27.33
CA PRO A 55 -39.28 25.77 -26.89
C PRO A 55 -38.94 26.79 -27.99
N PHE A 56 -39.84 27.73 -28.27
CA PHE A 56 -39.68 28.74 -29.32
C PHE A 56 -38.54 29.69 -28.92
N PRO A 57 -37.42 29.73 -29.68
CA PRO A 57 -36.27 30.53 -29.28
C PRO A 57 -36.59 32.02 -29.42
N LYS A 58 -36.66 32.74 -28.30
CA LYS A 58 -37.01 34.18 -28.32
C LYS A 58 -35.96 35.04 -29.02
N HIS A 59 -34.68 34.64 -29.09
CA HIS A 59 -33.61 35.31 -29.86
C HIS A 59 -32.46 34.36 -30.32
N PRO A 60 -31.90 34.50 -31.54
CA PRO A 60 -30.87 33.59 -32.06
C PRO A 60 -29.41 34.02 -31.70
N ARG A 61 -28.51 33.07 -31.40
CA ARG A 61 -27.06 33.30 -31.22
C ARG A 61 -26.22 32.57 -32.29
N PHE A 62 -25.13 33.20 -32.75
CA PHE A 62 -24.19 32.71 -33.78
C PHE A 62 -22.88 32.12 -33.18
N LEU A 63 -22.17 31.29 -33.95
CA LEU A 63 -20.87 30.64 -33.66
C LEU A 63 -19.66 31.46 -34.21
N PRO A 64 -18.46 31.46 -33.57
CA PRO A 64 -17.22 31.91 -34.19
C PRO A 64 -16.38 30.74 -34.75
N LYS A 65 -15.71 31.04 -35.88
CA LYS A 65 -14.85 30.17 -36.70
C LYS A 65 -13.47 29.96 -36.07
N ASN A 66 -12.85 28.78 -36.26
CA ASN A 66 -11.43 28.63 -36.60
C ASN A 66 -11.09 27.18 -37.04
N ILE A 67 -10.63 27.07 -38.29
CA ILE A 67 -9.95 25.95 -38.96
C ILE A 67 -8.56 26.49 -39.29
N ASP A 68 -7.48 25.74 -39.03
CA ASP A 68 -6.26 25.71 -39.87
C ASP A 68 -5.15 24.84 -39.24
N LEU A 69 -4.91 23.65 -39.79
CA LEU A 69 -3.61 22.93 -39.69
C LEU A 69 -3.42 22.00 -40.91
N ILE A 70 -2.87 22.54 -42.01
CA ILE A 70 -2.17 21.80 -43.07
C ILE A 70 -0.91 22.60 -43.45
N ARG A 71 0.29 22.02 -43.25
CA ARG A 71 1.65 22.35 -43.80
C ARG A 71 2.68 21.88 -42.75
N LEU A 72 3.78 21.14 -42.97
CA LEU A 72 4.76 20.83 -44.03
C LEU A 72 5.54 19.58 -43.50
N SER A 73 6.42 18.82 -44.15
CA SER A 73 6.83 18.54 -45.53
C SER A 73 7.82 17.36 -45.43
N SER A 74 7.79 16.48 -46.43
CA SER A 74 8.70 15.37 -46.76
C SER A 74 10.20 15.71 -46.80
N GLN A 75 11.09 14.79 -46.40
CA GLN A 75 12.37 14.49 -47.09
C GLN A 75 13.03 13.17 -46.64
N THR A 76 13.54 12.43 -47.63
CA THR A 76 14.23 11.12 -47.62
C THR A 76 15.77 11.26 -47.61
N PRO A 77 16.55 10.16 -47.44
CA PRO A 77 17.89 10.17 -46.84
C PRO A 77 19.06 10.07 -47.83
N ASN A 78 20.30 10.38 -47.39
CA ASN A 78 21.55 9.78 -47.91
C ASN A 78 22.79 10.08 -47.02
N PRO A 79 23.98 9.45 -47.23
CA PRO A 79 24.69 8.71 -46.18
C PRO A 79 26.09 9.27 -45.82
N ASN A 80 26.61 8.76 -44.68
CA ASN A 80 27.96 8.80 -44.10
C ASN A 80 29.11 9.57 -44.78
N PRO A 81 29.99 10.16 -43.94
CA PRO A 81 31.41 9.77 -44.02
C PRO A 81 32.07 9.49 -42.65
N ILE A 82 32.69 8.30 -42.57
CA ILE A 82 33.97 7.85 -41.96
C ILE A 82 34.49 8.55 -40.66
N PRO A 83 34.93 7.79 -39.63
CA PRO A 83 35.23 8.31 -38.30
C PRO A 83 36.64 8.91 -38.17
N LYS A 84 36.77 9.98 -37.37
CA LYS A 84 38.05 10.52 -36.89
C LYS A 84 38.40 9.94 -35.50
N PRO A 85 39.69 9.79 -35.18
CA PRO A 85 40.14 9.03 -34.01
C PRO A 85 39.89 9.78 -32.70
N ILE A 86 39.52 9.00 -31.69
CA ILE A 86 39.31 9.38 -30.29
C ILE A 86 40.63 9.94 -29.72
N PRO A 87 40.66 11.16 -29.13
CA PRO A 87 41.80 11.58 -28.33
C PRO A 87 41.82 10.76 -27.04
N LYS A 88 43.01 10.25 -26.70
CA LYS A 88 43.32 9.58 -25.44
C LYS A 88 42.68 10.32 -24.26
N HIS A 89 41.90 9.59 -23.47
CA HIS A 89 41.46 10.03 -22.15
C HIS A 89 42.67 10.54 -21.38
N ILE A 90 42.67 11.83 -21.10
CA ILE A 90 43.50 12.41 -20.06
C ILE A 90 42.77 12.04 -18.77
N ASP A 91 43.29 11.05 -18.06
CA ASP A 91 42.93 10.78 -16.67
C ASP A 91 43.33 11.99 -15.84
N HIS A 92 42.40 12.93 -15.69
CA HIS A 92 42.44 13.85 -14.58
C HIS A 92 41.82 13.12 -13.40
N GLU A 93 42.66 12.54 -12.53
CA GLU A 93 42.33 12.24 -11.13
C GLU A 93 41.87 13.55 -10.47
N PHE A 94 40.58 13.84 -10.54
CA PHE A 94 39.99 14.92 -9.77
C PHE A 94 39.39 14.32 -8.48
N LEU A 95 39.98 14.79 -7.38
CA LEU A 95 39.72 14.50 -5.96
C LEU A 95 40.51 13.30 -5.38
N PRO A 96 41.28 13.50 -4.30
CA PRO A 96 41.89 12.39 -3.57
C PRO A 96 40.79 11.46 -3.06
N GLY A 97 41.00 10.15 -3.16
CA GLY A 97 40.05 9.11 -2.76
C GLY A 97 39.77 9.13 -1.26
N LEU A 98 38.83 9.99 -0.84
CA LEU A 98 38.36 10.08 0.55
C LEU A 98 37.71 8.77 1.03
N TRP A 99 37.20 7.94 0.11
CA TRP A 99 36.61 6.63 0.39
C TRP A 99 36.84 5.66 -0.78
N SER A 100 36.72 4.35 -0.52
CA SER A 100 36.88 3.31 -1.55
C SER A 100 35.72 3.29 -2.54
N ARG A 101 35.95 2.79 -3.77
CA ARG A 101 34.88 2.60 -4.76
C ARG A 101 33.80 1.63 -4.27
N GLU A 102 34.18 0.61 -3.52
CA GLU A 102 33.26 -0.35 -2.90
C GLU A 102 32.33 0.32 -1.90
N PHE A 103 32.88 1.21 -1.05
CA PHE A 103 32.07 1.99 -0.10
C PHE A 103 31.05 2.88 -0.82
N TYR A 104 31.48 3.56 -1.88
CA TYR A 104 30.57 4.40 -2.68
C TYR A 104 29.45 3.57 -3.33
N HIS A 105 29.77 2.46 -3.99
CA HIS A 105 28.76 1.62 -4.63
C HIS A 105 27.78 1.01 -3.63
N LYS A 106 28.25 0.68 -2.42
CA LYS A 106 27.42 0.16 -1.34
C LYS A 106 26.38 1.17 -0.86
N TRP A 107 26.77 2.43 -0.68
CA TRP A 107 25.92 3.45 -0.06
C TRP A 107 25.19 4.36 -1.05
N ALA A 108 25.71 4.53 -2.27
CA ALA A 108 25.11 5.44 -3.26
C ALA A 108 23.68 5.05 -3.63
N GLY A 109 23.35 3.75 -3.61
CA GLY A 109 22.00 3.25 -3.86
C GLY A 109 20.97 3.63 -2.79
N PHE A 110 21.42 4.00 -1.58
CA PHE A 110 20.55 4.45 -0.48
C PHE A 110 20.39 5.97 -0.42
N ILE A 111 21.11 6.75 -1.23
CA ILE A 111 21.06 8.22 -1.16
C ILE A 111 19.86 8.73 -1.97
N ILE A 112 18.95 9.40 -1.28
CA ILE A 112 17.76 10.01 -1.87
C ILE A 112 18.13 11.38 -2.45
N SER A 113 17.49 11.74 -3.58
CA SER A 113 17.71 13.04 -4.23
C SER A 113 17.27 14.22 -3.35
N LYS A 114 17.92 15.37 -3.51
CA LYS A 114 17.69 16.56 -2.69
C LYS A 114 16.22 16.99 -2.63
N ASP A 115 15.53 16.94 -3.76
CA ASP A 115 14.16 17.46 -3.92
C ASP A 115 13.06 16.41 -3.65
N SER A 116 13.43 15.18 -3.26
CA SER A 116 12.47 14.08 -3.05
C SER A 116 11.69 14.17 -1.75
N VAL A 117 12.19 14.90 -0.74
CA VAL A 117 11.55 15.02 0.57
C VAL A 117 10.93 16.40 0.70
N SER A 118 9.60 16.46 0.67
CA SER A 118 8.85 17.68 0.98
C SER A 118 8.53 17.74 2.47
N LYS A 119 8.68 18.92 3.09
CA LYS A 119 8.42 19.18 4.53
C LYS A 119 6.94 19.00 4.94
N ASN A 120 6.06 18.55 4.04
CA ASN A 120 4.62 18.37 4.27
C ASN A 120 4.25 17.15 5.14
N GLY A 121 5.19 16.56 5.88
CA GLY A 121 4.90 15.63 7.00
C GLY A 121 4.56 14.18 6.65
N LYS A 122 4.63 13.75 5.38
CA LYS A 122 4.27 12.39 4.95
C LYS A 122 5.37 11.33 5.11
N VAL A 123 6.51 11.69 5.71
CA VAL A 123 7.64 10.78 5.95
C VAL A 123 8.20 10.96 7.36
N GLY A 124 8.67 9.87 7.96
CA GLY A 124 9.41 9.88 9.21
C GLY A 124 10.87 10.24 8.95
N LEU A 125 11.41 11.23 9.65
CA LEU A 125 12.80 11.67 9.52
C LEU A 125 13.54 11.39 10.82
N PHE A 126 14.40 10.38 10.82
CA PHE A 126 15.24 10.03 11.97
C PHE A 126 16.66 10.52 11.77
N LYS A 127 17.14 11.43 12.62
CA LYS A 127 18.47 12.02 12.49
C LYS A 127 19.56 11.02 12.85
N VAL A 128 20.45 10.72 11.91
CA VAL A 128 21.56 9.75 12.10
C VAL A 128 22.94 10.41 12.14
N GLY A 129 23.08 11.62 11.61
CA GLY A 129 24.38 12.28 11.56
C GLY A 129 24.30 13.79 11.35
N VAL A 130 25.43 14.45 11.56
CA VAL A 130 25.61 15.89 11.31
C VAL A 130 26.89 16.06 10.49
N PHE A 131 26.80 16.85 9.43
CA PHE A 131 27.96 17.27 8.66
C PHE A 131 28.72 18.33 9.45
N LYS A 132 30.00 18.05 9.75
CA LYS A 132 30.95 19.01 10.29
C LYS A 132 32.10 19.14 9.31
N ASP A 133 32.32 20.38 8.87
CA ASP A 133 33.51 20.74 8.13
C ASP A 133 34.64 20.96 9.15
N ASP A 134 35.67 20.12 9.11
CA ASP A 134 36.80 20.20 10.04
C ASP A 134 37.89 21.15 9.52
N TYR A 135 37.67 21.81 8.36
CA TYR A 135 38.56 22.83 7.79
C TYR A 135 38.20 24.24 8.31
N ASP A 136 38.34 24.46 9.62
CA ASP A 136 38.32 25.80 10.22
C ASP A 136 39.70 26.13 10.79
N ASP A 137 40.71 26.05 9.93
CA ASP A 137 42.08 26.46 10.25
C ASP A 137 42.45 27.65 9.37
N GLY A 138 41.88 28.82 9.69
CA GLY A 138 42.43 30.16 9.48
C GLY A 138 42.96 30.61 8.11
N ASP A 139 42.83 29.82 7.04
CA ASP A 139 43.43 30.08 5.74
C ASP A 139 42.34 30.21 4.68
N GLU A 140 42.35 31.31 3.94
CA GLU A 140 41.34 31.74 2.95
C GLU A 140 41.31 30.84 1.69
N CYS A 141 41.21 29.52 1.85
CA CYS A 141 41.33 28.56 0.76
C CYS A 141 40.34 27.38 0.84
N SER A 142 39.04 27.68 0.80
CA SER A 142 38.04 26.71 0.35
C SER A 142 37.04 27.36 -0.62
N ARG A 143 37.49 27.70 -1.84
CA ARG A 143 36.60 28.18 -2.93
C ARG A 143 35.68 27.08 -3.51
N PHE A 144 35.65 25.90 -2.91
CA PHE A 144 34.90 24.75 -3.41
C PHE A 144 34.02 24.19 -2.29
N GLU A 145 32.70 24.27 -2.49
CA GLU A 145 31.72 23.60 -1.65
C GLU A 145 31.59 22.13 -2.06
N PHE A 146 31.49 21.23 -1.07
CA PHE A 146 31.19 19.82 -1.34
C PHE A 146 29.82 19.69 -2.02
N GLY A 147 29.72 18.85 -3.06
CA GLY A 147 28.43 18.49 -3.65
C GLY A 147 27.54 17.68 -2.69
N TYR A 148 26.23 17.68 -2.91
CA TYR A 148 25.24 17.00 -2.06
C TYR A 148 25.61 15.54 -1.70
N VAL A 149 25.89 14.71 -2.71
CA VAL A 149 26.28 13.30 -2.52
C VAL A 149 27.59 13.19 -1.74
N ALA A 150 28.54 14.11 -1.97
CA ALA A 150 29.81 14.12 -1.26
C ALA A 150 29.63 14.49 0.22
N LYS A 151 28.73 15.43 0.55
CA LYS A 151 28.38 15.74 1.95
C LYS A 151 27.79 14.51 2.66
N VAL A 152 26.84 13.82 2.03
CA VAL A 152 26.24 12.58 2.58
C VAL A 152 27.30 11.50 2.81
N MET A 153 28.13 11.24 1.80
CA MET A 153 29.19 10.24 1.88
C MET A 153 30.25 10.58 2.94
N LEU A 154 30.56 11.87 3.14
CA LEU A 154 31.48 12.30 4.19
C LEU A 154 30.90 12.04 5.58
N VAL A 155 29.61 12.31 5.80
CA VAL A 155 28.94 11.99 7.08
C VAL A 155 29.00 10.49 7.33
N LEU A 156 28.62 9.67 6.35
CA LEU A 156 28.69 8.21 6.47
C LEU A 156 30.12 7.72 6.73
N PHE A 157 31.11 8.23 6.01
CA PHE A 157 32.50 7.83 6.18
C PHE A 157 33.05 8.17 7.57
N LYS A 158 32.59 9.27 8.18
CA LYS A 158 32.96 9.67 9.54
C LYS A 158 32.19 8.91 10.65
N MET A 159 31.13 8.15 10.30
CA MET A 159 30.41 7.33 11.27
C MET A 159 31.25 6.15 11.74
N ARG A 160 30.99 5.69 12.98
CA ARG A 160 31.62 4.49 13.51
C ARG A 160 31.09 3.25 12.78
N SER A 161 31.93 2.23 12.62
CA SER A 161 31.59 1.03 11.84
C SER A 161 30.31 0.34 12.32
N HIS A 162 30.12 0.19 13.63
CA HIS A 162 28.92 -0.42 14.21
C HIS A 162 27.63 0.33 13.86
N LEU A 163 27.68 1.67 13.81
CA LEU A 163 26.53 2.51 13.51
C LEU A 163 26.18 2.45 12.01
N LEU A 164 27.21 2.33 11.16
CA LEU A 164 27.01 2.08 9.73
C LEU A 164 26.39 0.70 9.47
N ASP A 165 26.88 -0.33 10.15
CA ASP A 165 26.35 -1.69 10.02
C ASP A 165 24.88 -1.77 10.49
N GLU A 166 24.53 -1.04 11.55
CA GLU A 166 23.16 -0.91 12.05
C GLU A 166 22.24 -0.19 11.07
N VAL A 167 22.66 0.97 10.54
CA VAL A 167 21.90 1.72 9.51
C VAL A 167 21.68 0.86 8.26
N GLU A 168 22.72 0.14 7.82
CA GLU A 168 22.62 -0.78 6.70
C GLU A 168 21.65 -1.92 6.99
N PHE A 169 21.72 -2.51 8.19
CA PHE A 169 20.84 -3.60 8.59
C PHE A 169 19.38 -3.15 8.62
N ILE A 170 19.07 -1.99 9.23
CA ILE A 170 17.71 -1.43 9.27
C ILE A 170 17.19 -1.19 7.85
N LEU A 171 17.99 -0.55 6.97
CA LEU A 171 17.58 -0.28 5.60
C LEU A 171 17.34 -1.57 4.81
N ARG A 172 18.24 -2.55 4.89
CA ARG A 172 18.08 -3.83 4.18
C ARG A 172 16.90 -4.65 4.68
N SER A 173 16.70 -4.72 5.98
CA SER A 173 15.58 -5.46 6.57
C SER A 173 14.24 -4.80 6.23
N SER A 174 14.17 -3.47 6.20
CA SER A 174 12.96 -2.74 5.80
C SER A 174 12.59 -2.87 4.32
N LEU A 175 13.55 -3.22 3.45
CA LEU A 175 13.30 -3.39 2.00
C LEU A 175 12.85 -4.81 1.63
N ASN A 176 13.13 -5.80 2.48
CA ASN A 176 12.90 -7.21 2.17
C ASN A 176 11.58 -7.77 2.72
N GLU A 177 10.99 -7.12 3.73
CA GLU A 177 9.89 -7.71 4.50
C GLU A 177 8.55 -6.98 4.32
N ASN A 178 7.56 -7.72 3.83
CA ASN A 178 6.19 -7.27 3.74
C ASN A 178 5.58 -7.28 5.15
N ARG A 179 5.47 -6.09 5.78
CA ARG A 179 4.88 -5.75 7.11
C ARG A 179 5.77 -4.92 8.05
N ILE A 180 6.92 -4.48 7.56
CA ILE A 180 7.74 -3.46 8.20
C ILE A 180 7.66 -2.21 7.32
N CYS A 181 7.42 -1.02 7.89
CA CYS A 181 7.38 0.21 7.12
C CYS A 181 8.71 0.42 6.36
N GLN A 182 8.60 0.80 5.09
CA GLN A 182 9.74 0.87 4.19
C GLN A 182 10.68 2.02 4.57
N GLY A 183 11.98 1.72 4.72
CA GLY A 183 13.03 2.74 4.75
C GLY A 183 13.38 3.15 3.33
N TYR A 184 13.07 4.39 2.95
CA TYR A 184 13.35 4.89 1.60
C TYR A 184 14.84 5.14 1.35
N GLY A 185 15.61 5.37 2.42
CA GLY A 185 17.04 5.66 2.32
C GLY A 185 17.48 6.86 3.17
N LEU A 186 18.56 7.49 2.74
CA LEU A 186 19.25 8.57 3.44
C LEU A 186 19.05 9.90 2.70
N TRP A 187 18.60 10.90 3.43
CA TRP A 187 18.39 12.26 2.91
C TRP A 187 19.16 13.27 3.76
N PHE A 188 19.86 14.19 3.09
CA PHE A 188 20.64 15.22 3.75
C PHE A 188 19.94 16.57 3.62
N ASN A 189 19.67 17.21 4.75
CA ASN A 189 19.10 18.55 4.74
C ASN A 189 20.25 19.57 4.77
N GLU A 190 20.34 20.39 3.71
CA GLU A 190 21.39 21.41 3.62
C GLU A 190 21.15 22.61 4.54
N GLU A 191 19.93 22.80 5.04
CA GLU A 191 19.60 23.92 5.94
C GLU A 191 20.12 23.69 7.37
N ASP A 192 20.01 22.48 7.90
CA ASP A 192 20.45 22.11 9.25
C ASP A 192 21.74 21.27 9.27
N LEU A 193 22.28 20.96 8.09
CA LEU A 193 23.48 20.14 7.87
C LEU A 193 23.36 18.73 8.47
N CYS A 194 22.15 18.18 8.60
CA CYS A 194 21.90 16.88 9.20
C CYS A 194 21.58 15.81 8.15
N LEU A 195 22.04 14.59 8.43
CA LEU A 195 21.70 13.39 7.68
C LEU A 195 20.55 12.65 8.38
N TYR A 196 19.51 12.32 7.62
CA TYR A 196 18.30 11.66 8.09
C TYR A 196 18.12 10.30 7.41
N LEU A 197 17.71 9.31 8.19
CA LEU A 197 17.01 8.12 7.71
C LEU A 197 15.56 8.49 7.44
N VAL A 198 15.10 8.17 6.24
CA VAL A 198 13.74 8.47 5.78
C VAL A 198 12.92 7.20 5.80
N PHE A 199 11.85 7.21 6.59
CA PHE A 199 10.89 6.11 6.71
C PHE A 199 9.55 6.51 6.10
N GLN A 200 8.84 5.52 5.57
CA GLN A 200 7.42 5.62 5.29
C GLN A 200 6.66 5.95 6.58
N ARG A 201 5.81 6.98 6.55
CA ARG A 201 4.90 7.32 7.63
C ARG A 201 3.47 7.05 7.15
N MET A 202 2.69 6.35 7.96
CA MET A 202 1.27 6.08 7.68
C MET A 202 0.41 7.00 8.53
N ASP A 203 -0.72 7.46 7.97
CA ASP A 203 -1.61 8.44 8.60
C ASP A 203 -2.60 7.80 9.61
N CYS A 204 -2.60 6.47 9.74
CA CYS A 204 -3.55 5.67 10.54
C CYS A 204 -2.80 4.81 11.58
N GLY A 205 -2.87 5.22 12.85
CA GLY A 205 -2.26 4.49 13.96
C GLY A 205 -3.23 3.48 14.58
N LEU A 206 -2.72 2.41 15.20
CA LEU A 206 -3.57 1.42 15.87
C LEU A 206 -4.43 2.01 17.01
N LEU A 207 -4.00 3.15 17.57
CA LEU A 207 -4.75 3.94 18.55
C LEU A 207 -6.13 4.40 18.03
N ASP A 208 -6.28 4.60 16.71
CA ASP A 208 -7.53 5.02 16.08
C ASP A 208 -8.60 3.91 16.03
N VAL A 209 -8.19 2.66 16.31
CA VAL A 209 -9.06 1.47 16.32
C VAL A 209 -9.33 0.97 17.76
N SER A 210 -8.79 1.65 18.77
CA SER A 210 -8.93 1.25 20.18
C SER A 210 -10.36 1.51 20.70
N GLY A 211 -11.05 0.42 21.10
CA GLY A 211 -12.43 0.48 21.62
C GLY A 211 -13.44 -0.47 20.98
N CYS A 212 -13.01 -1.40 20.12
CA CYS A 212 -13.90 -2.33 19.43
C CYS A 212 -14.02 -3.70 20.13
N ASP A 213 -15.17 -4.36 19.94
CA ASP A 213 -15.59 -5.66 20.49
C ASP A 213 -14.49 -6.75 20.49
N LEU A 214 -14.67 -7.80 21.31
CA LEU A 214 -13.73 -8.94 21.44
C LEU A 214 -13.37 -9.60 20.08
N SER A 215 -14.25 -9.51 19.09
CA SER A 215 -14.01 -9.95 17.70
C SER A 215 -12.97 -9.10 16.98
N SER A 216 -13.02 -7.77 17.13
CA SER A 216 -12.03 -6.83 16.58
C SER A 216 -10.68 -7.00 17.28
N PHE A 217 -10.67 -7.21 18.60
CA PHE A 217 -9.47 -7.62 19.32
C PHE A 217 -8.87 -8.91 18.74
N GLY A 218 -9.71 -9.89 18.42
CA GLY A 218 -9.25 -11.13 17.81
C GLY A 218 -8.52 -10.90 16.49
N VAL A 219 -9.09 -10.09 15.59
CA VAL A 219 -8.50 -9.83 14.25
C VAL A 219 -7.19 -9.06 14.38
N ILE A 220 -7.21 -7.96 15.13
CA ILE A 220 -6.04 -7.11 15.35
C ILE A 220 -4.94 -7.88 16.10
N GLY A 221 -5.31 -8.67 17.12
CA GLY A 221 -4.38 -9.45 17.90
C GLY A 221 -3.68 -10.54 17.09
N MET A 222 -4.37 -11.17 16.14
CA MET A 222 -3.75 -12.09 15.18
C MET A 222 -2.76 -11.37 14.26
N GLU A 223 -3.15 -10.22 13.69
CA GLU A 223 -2.29 -9.45 12.79
C GLU A 223 -1.04 -8.90 13.52
N LEU A 224 -1.17 -8.46 14.78
CA LEU A 224 -0.05 -8.07 15.63
C LEU A 224 0.92 -9.24 15.88
N CYS A 225 0.41 -10.41 16.23
CA CYS A 225 1.23 -11.61 16.43
C CYS A 225 1.97 -12.02 15.15
N GLU A 226 1.32 -11.97 14.00
CA GLU A 226 1.96 -12.28 12.71
C GLU A 226 3.04 -11.24 12.36
N THR A 227 2.77 -9.97 12.60
CA THR A 227 3.70 -8.86 12.34
C THR A 227 4.96 -8.97 13.18
N ILE A 228 4.83 -9.24 14.49
CA ILE A 228 5.99 -9.49 15.36
C ILE A 228 6.74 -10.77 14.98
N SER A 229 6.04 -11.81 14.54
CA SER A 229 6.70 -13.04 14.07
C SER A 229 7.55 -12.79 12.82
N ARG A 230 7.06 -11.97 11.86
CA ARG A 230 7.81 -11.59 10.66
C ARG A 230 8.99 -10.66 10.96
N LEU A 231 8.81 -9.73 11.91
CA LEU A 231 9.92 -8.93 12.41
C LEU A 231 11.03 -9.83 12.98
N GLY A 232 10.64 -10.89 13.70
CA GLY A 232 11.57 -11.89 14.21
C GLY A 232 12.26 -12.68 13.10
N ASP A 233 11.52 -13.10 12.06
CA ASP A 233 12.08 -13.78 10.88
C ASP A 233 13.07 -12.88 10.11
N ALA A 234 12.87 -11.56 10.13
CA ALA A 234 13.79 -10.54 9.60
C ALA A 234 15.09 -10.39 10.43
N GLY A 235 15.18 -11.07 11.58
CA GLY A 235 16.29 -10.96 12.52
C GLY A 235 16.28 -9.65 13.34
N LEU A 236 15.18 -8.90 13.33
CA LEU A 236 15.01 -7.68 14.13
C LEU A 236 14.30 -8.00 15.44
N VAL A 237 14.78 -7.41 16.52
CA VAL A 237 14.15 -7.45 17.85
C VAL A 237 13.95 -6.02 18.34
N ILE A 238 12.80 -5.72 18.92
CA ILE A 238 12.49 -4.38 19.43
C ILE A 238 12.56 -4.38 20.95
N GLY A 239 11.83 -5.27 21.61
CA GLY A 239 11.77 -5.42 23.07
C GLY A 239 11.11 -4.25 23.81
N CYS A 240 10.74 -3.17 23.13
CA CYS A 240 9.92 -2.08 23.66
C CYS A 240 8.98 -1.54 22.58
N SER A 241 7.69 -1.79 22.75
CA SER A 241 6.66 -1.41 21.79
C SER A 241 5.62 -0.50 22.43
N SER A 242 4.96 0.32 21.62
CA SER A 242 3.79 1.12 21.96
C SER A 242 2.68 0.83 20.95
N LEU A 243 1.44 1.19 21.27
CA LEU A 243 0.36 1.20 20.26
C LEU A 243 0.70 2.11 19.08
N SER A 244 1.49 3.18 19.28
CA SER A 244 1.95 4.07 18.20
C SER A 244 2.96 3.42 17.25
N CYS A 245 3.60 2.32 17.65
CA CYS A 245 4.56 1.59 16.80
C CYS A 245 3.86 0.78 15.70
N PHE A 246 2.53 0.67 15.73
CA PHE A 246 1.77 -0.14 14.80
C PHE A 246 0.81 0.72 13.97
N GLY A 247 0.94 0.61 12.65
CA GLY A 247 0.02 1.19 11.68
C GLY A 247 -0.89 0.12 11.08
N VAL A 248 -2.05 0.53 10.57
CA VAL A 248 -2.98 -0.37 9.88
C VAL A 248 -3.17 0.12 8.45
N ASP A 249 -2.95 -0.72 7.44
CA ASP A 249 -3.20 -0.30 6.05
C ASP A 249 -4.71 -0.23 5.72
N ASP A 250 -5.02 0.27 4.52
CA ASP A 250 -6.39 0.36 4.00
C ASP A 250 -7.09 -1.02 3.88
N PHE A 251 -6.35 -2.12 3.98
CA PHE A 251 -6.84 -3.50 3.91
C PHE A 251 -6.99 -4.15 5.30
N GLY A 252 -6.62 -3.47 6.38
CA GLY A 252 -6.69 -3.97 7.75
C GLY A 252 -5.48 -4.79 8.21
N HIS A 253 -4.38 -4.80 7.45
CA HIS A 253 -3.13 -5.42 7.88
C HIS A 253 -2.35 -4.51 8.82
N VAL A 254 -1.72 -5.11 9.82
CA VAL A 254 -0.87 -4.37 10.77
C VAL A 254 0.58 -4.36 10.28
N PHE A 255 1.25 -3.21 10.46
CA PHE A 255 2.66 -3.00 10.10
C PHE A 255 3.42 -2.40 11.28
N VAL A 256 4.72 -2.67 11.36
CA VAL A 256 5.61 -1.99 12.32
C VAL A 256 6.15 -0.70 11.71
N ASP A 257 5.85 0.43 12.33
CA ASP A 257 6.50 1.71 12.04
C ASP A 257 7.83 1.80 12.78
N LEU A 258 8.93 1.53 12.06
CA LEU A 258 10.28 1.58 12.62
C LEU A 258 10.69 2.99 13.09
N TYR A 259 10.14 4.05 12.50
CA TYR A 259 10.41 5.40 12.97
C TYR A 259 9.82 5.60 14.36
N GLU A 260 8.55 5.23 14.56
CA GLU A 260 7.91 5.33 15.88
C GLU A 260 8.57 4.41 16.90
N VAL A 261 9.03 3.21 16.51
CA VAL A 261 9.82 2.32 17.37
C VAL A 261 11.10 3.00 17.87
N LEU A 262 11.86 3.63 16.97
CA LEU A 262 13.07 4.37 17.35
C LEU A 262 12.74 5.55 18.27
N MET A 263 11.66 6.28 17.99
CA MET A 263 11.21 7.40 18.82
C MET A 263 10.75 6.96 20.21
N VAL A 264 10.03 5.84 20.33
CA VAL A 264 9.67 5.21 21.60
C VAL A 264 10.93 4.81 22.37
N GLY A 265 11.89 4.18 21.69
CA GLY A 265 13.18 3.83 22.27
C GLY A 265 13.91 5.04 22.86
N MET A 266 13.97 6.16 22.15
CA MET A 266 14.57 7.40 22.64
C MET A 266 13.86 7.95 23.89
N ARG A 267 12.52 7.86 23.95
CA ARG A 267 11.75 8.29 25.14
C ARG A 267 12.09 7.44 26.35
N VAL A 268 12.13 6.12 26.20
CA VAL A 268 12.48 5.19 27.28
C VAL A 268 13.93 5.35 27.72
N GLN A 269 14.86 5.53 26.78
CA GLN A 269 16.26 5.80 27.09
C GLN A 269 16.40 7.09 27.90
N LYS A 270 15.78 8.19 27.45
CA LYS A 270 15.81 9.48 28.16
C LYS A 270 15.27 9.35 29.58
N MET A 271 14.16 8.64 29.75
CA MET A 271 13.59 8.31 31.06
C MET A 271 14.64 7.62 31.95
N ILE A 272 15.28 6.55 31.46
CA ILE A 272 16.30 5.83 32.23
C ILE A 272 17.50 6.72 32.56
N THR A 273 17.99 7.53 31.62
CA THR A 273 19.08 8.49 31.86
C THR A 273 18.72 9.48 32.96
N GLU A 274 17.50 10.03 32.95
CA GLU A 274 16.99 10.95 33.98
C GLU A 274 16.89 10.27 35.35
N ALA A 275 16.39 9.03 35.41
CA ALA A 275 16.34 8.24 36.66
C ALA A 275 17.73 7.97 37.23
N VAL A 276 18.70 7.60 36.39
CA VAL A 276 20.09 7.35 36.82
C VAL A 276 20.75 8.64 37.32
N LEU A 277 20.53 9.77 36.63
CA LEU A 277 21.03 11.08 37.09
C LEU A 277 20.39 11.50 38.41
N PHE A 278 19.09 11.27 38.57
CA PHE A 278 18.36 11.56 39.80
C PHE A 278 18.91 10.77 40.99
N ALA A 279 19.07 9.45 40.84
CA ALA A 279 19.62 8.59 41.88
C ALA A 279 21.06 8.98 42.27
N ARG A 280 21.86 9.48 41.33
CA ARG A 280 23.23 9.97 41.59
C ARG A 280 23.26 11.31 42.32
N ASN A 281 22.27 12.18 42.09
CA ASN A 281 22.25 13.55 42.62
C ASN A 281 21.57 13.69 44.00
N ASN A 282 20.84 12.67 44.47
CA ASN A 282 20.27 12.59 45.83
C ASN A 282 19.37 13.77 46.24
N ASP A 283 18.79 14.48 45.26
CA ASP A 283 17.85 15.57 45.50
C ASP A 283 16.48 14.96 45.78
N GLY A 284 16.00 14.98 47.03
CA GLY A 284 14.73 14.39 47.48
C GLY A 284 13.43 14.96 46.88
N LYS A 285 13.44 15.42 45.63
CA LYS A 285 12.24 15.76 44.84
C LYS A 285 11.68 14.50 44.20
N ARG A 286 10.36 14.35 44.20
CA ARG A 286 9.68 13.28 43.45
C ARG A 286 10.01 13.48 41.96
N LEU A 287 10.51 12.44 41.31
CA LEU A 287 10.75 12.45 39.87
C LEU A 287 9.38 12.37 39.19
N ASP A 288 8.82 13.49 38.77
CA ASP A 288 7.62 13.52 37.94
C ASP A 288 8.03 13.16 36.51
N MET A 289 8.16 11.86 36.25
CA MET A 289 8.39 11.36 34.89
C MET A 289 7.10 11.52 34.08
N GLU A 290 7.22 12.06 32.88
CA GLU A 290 6.08 12.10 31.95
C GLU A 290 5.60 10.68 31.67
N THR A 291 4.29 10.47 31.67
CA THR A 291 3.69 9.17 31.35
C THR A 291 4.09 8.76 29.93
N ILE A 292 4.92 7.73 29.82
CA ILE A 292 5.34 7.20 28.53
C ILE A 292 4.42 6.04 28.18
N ASP A 293 3.67 6.18 27.09
CA ASP A 293 2.93 5.07 26.47
C ASP A 293 3.91 4.15 25.74
N ALA A 294 4.70 3.38 26.51
CA ALA A 294 5.70 2.45 26.01
C ALA A 294 5.86 1.26 26.97
N PHE A 295 6.06 0.07 26.40
CA PHE A 295 6.14 -1.18 27.15
C PHE A 295 7.51 -1.85 26.95
N PRO A 296 8.58 -1.35 27.60
CA PRO A 296 9.88 -2.00 27.57
C PRO A 296 9.84 -3.31 28.36
N SER A 297 10.49 -4.35 27.83
CA SER A 297 10.70 -5.58 28.59
C SER A 297 11.75 -5.37 29.69
N PRO A 298 11.69 -6.14 30.79
CA PRO A 298 12.69 -6.06 31.86
C PRO A 298 14.13 -6.19 31.35
N GLU A 299 14.37 -7.07 30.37
CA GLU A 299 15.69 -7.26 29.76
C GLU A 299 16.21 -5.99 29.06
N VAL A 300 15.34 -5.28 28.32
CA VAL A 300 15.72 -4.02 27.64
C VAL A 300 16.04 -2.93 28.67
N ILE A 301 15.26 -2.83 29.74
CA ILE A 301 15.52 -1.88 30.84
C ILE A 301 16.89 -2.14 31.47
N ILE A 302 17.19 -3.40 31.78
CA ILE A 302 18.47 -3.81 32.38
C ILE A 302 19.64 -3.48 31.46
N GLU A 303 19.53 -3.77 30.17
CA GLU A 303 20.60 -3.46 29.20
C GLU A 303 20.78 -1.94 29.00
N PHE A 304 19.69 -1.15 29.02
CA PHE A 304 19.79 0.32 28.99
C PHE A 304 20.49 0.87 30.24
N LEU A 305 20.17 0.34 31.42
CA LEU A 305 20.82 0.71 32.68
C LEU A 305 22.32 0.36 32.68
N LYS A 306 22.69 -0.82 32.17
CA LYS A 306 24.10 -1.21 32.01
C LYS A 306 24.84 -0.25 31.08
N LYS A 307 24.23 0.15 29.96
CA LYS A 307 24.81 1.17 29.05
C LYS A 307 24.97 2.54 29.70
N GLU A 308 24.09 2.93 30.63
CA GLU A 308 24.25 4.15 31.44
C GLU A 308 25.31 4.04 32.57
N GLY A 309 25.89 2.86 32.75
CA GLY A 309 26.90 2.59 33.76
C GLY A 309 26.34 2.36 35.16
N ALA A 310 25.13 1.78 35.27
CA ALA A 310 24.67 1.19 36.51
C ALA A 310 25.33 -0.19 36.71
N GLU A 311 25.91 -0.43 37.89
CA GLU A 311 26.47 -1.74 38.25
C GLU A 311 25.32 -2.63 38.73
N LEU A 312 24.97 -3.64 37.92
CA LEU A 312 23.90 -4.59 38.21
C LEU A 312 24.46 -6.01 38.27
N GLU A 313 24.24 -6.72 39.39
CA GLU A 313 24.62 -8.13 39.56
C GLU A 313 23.47 -9.05 39.11
N PHE A 314 23.45 -9.43 37.82
CA PHE A 314 22.51 -10.42 37.28
C PHE A 314 23.25 -11.56 36.58
N ASP A 315 22.64 -12.75 36.59
CA ASP A 315 23.15 -13.90 35.84
C ASP A 315 23.01 -13.64 34.33
N LYS A 316 24.10 -13.83 33.57
CA LYS A 316 24.19 -13.38 32.16
C LYS A 316 23.12 -14.00 31.24
N SER A 317 22.59 -15.17 31.57
CA SER A 317 21.58 -15.88 30.77
C SER A 317 20.16 -15.33 30.90
N ILE A 318 19.87 -14.50 31.91
CA ILE A 318 18.53 -13.95 32.18
C ILE A 318 18.33 -12.59 31.48
N CYS A 319 19.42 -11.95 31.04
CA CYS A 319 19.42 -10.56 30.54
C CYS A 319 19.56 -10.41 29.02
N GLU A 320 19.62 -11.50 28.26
CA GLU A 320 19.78 -11.37 26.80
C GLU A 320 18.46 -10.94 26.14
N VAL A 321 18.48 -9.75 25.54
CA VAL A 321 17.38 -9.25 24.72
C VAL A 321 17.29 -10.09 23.46
N GLY A 322 16.11 -10.67 23.23
CA GLY A 322 15.84 -11.54 22.08
C GLY A 322 14.35 -11.58 21.75
N TYR A 323 13.92 -12.54 20.95
CA TYR A 323 12.51 -12.65 20.52
C TYR A 323 11.52 -12.75 21.70
N ASN A 324 11.96 -13.29 22.85
CA ASN A 324 11.13 -13.37 24.05
C ASN A 324 10.87 -11.98 24.68
N SER A 325 11.71 -10.99 24.41
CA SER A 325 11.49 -9.59 24.79
C SER A 325 10.36 -8.96 23.96
N ASP A 326 10.25 -9.33 22.68
CA ASP A 326 9.13 -8.90 21.83
C ASP A 326 7.81 -9.50 22.30
N VAL A 327 7.80 -10.77 22.76
CA VAL A 327 6.62 -11.43 23.35
C VAL A 327 6.05 -10.64 24.52
N TRP A 328 6.91 -10.13 25.42
CA TRP A 328 6.50 -9.27 26.53
C TRP A 328 5.83 -8.00 26.01
N SER A 329 6.52 -7.27 25.13
CA SER A 329 6.02 -6.00 24.62
C SER A 329 4.70 -6.16 23.84
N LEU A 330 4.56 -7.26 23.08
CA LEU A 330 3.34 -7.63 22.37
C LEU A 330 2.20 -7.92 23.33
N ALA A 331 2.44 -8.67 24.42
CA ALA A 331 1.41 -8.92 25.42
C ALA A 331 0.93 -7.63 26.08
N CYS A 332 1.85 -6.71 26.42
CA CYS A 332 1.48 -5.39 26.95
C CYS A 332 0.67 -4.56 25.94
N VAL A 333 1.02 -4.60 24.65
CA VAL A 333 0.25 -3.91 23.59
C VAL A 333 -1.16 -4.49 23.46
N LEU A 334 -1.31 -5.82 23.50
CA LEU A 334 -2.62 -6.48 23.48
C LEU A 334 -3.45 -6.14 24.73
N LEU A 335 -2.82 -6.10 25.90
CA LEU A 335 -3.47 -5.72 27.16
C LEU A 335 -3.86 -4.26 27.18
N SER A 336 -3.02 -3.37 26.67
CA SER A 336 -3.33 -1.95 26.47
C SER A 336 -4.54 -1.79 25.54
N PHE A 337 -4.64 -2.60 24.49
CA PHE A 337 -5.80 -2.60 23.61
C PHE A 337 -7.08 -3.13 24.30
N LEU A 338 -6.97 -4.18 25.11
CA LEU A 338 -8.11 -4.82 25.81
C LEU A 338 -8.65 -4.01 26.98
N VAL A 339 -7.74 -3.50 27.83
CA VAL A 339 -8.05 -2.88 29.12
C VAL A 339 -8.06 -1.35 29.01
N GLY A 340 -7.28 -0.79 28.07
CA GLY A 340 -7.17 0.64 27.86
C GLY A 340 -6.25 1.32 28.88
N LYS A 341 -6.53 2.61 29.13
CA LYS A 341 -5.64 3.52 29.87
C LYS A 341 -5.26 3.06 31.29
N SER A 342 -6.16 2.36 31.99
CA SER A 342 -5.88 1.87 33.34
C SER A 342 -4.70 0.89 33.37
N PHE A 343 -4.55 0.05 32.35
CA PHE A 343 -3.38 -0.84 32.23
C PHE A 343 -2.10 -0.05 31.93
N VAL A 344 -2.19 0.98 31.08
CA VAL A 344 -1.04 1.84 30.74
C VAL A 344 -0.50 2.56 31.97
N GLU A 345 -1.39 3.15 32.77
CA GLU A 345 -1.04 3.85 34.01
C GLU A 345 -0.39 2.92 35.05
N GLU A 346 -1.01 1.76 35.32
CA GLU A 346 -0.45 0.77 36.26
C GLU A 346 0.90 0.20 35.80
N THR A 347 1.07 -0.01 34.50
CA THR A 347 2.33 -0.51 33.93
C THR A 347 3.41 0.57 33.94
N HIS A 348 3.06 1.84 33.69
CA HIS A 348 3.99 2.95 33.80
C HIS A 348 4.53 3.10 35.24
N ASP A 349 3.65 3.03 36.24
CA ASP A 349 4.02 3.07 37.66
C ASP A 349 4.95 1.91 38.04
N PHE A 350 4.66 0.71 37.55
CA PHE A 350 5.52 -0.46 37.71
C PHE A 350 6.89 -0.24 37.08
N VAL A 351 6.97 0.18 35.82
CA VAL A 351 8.24 0.42 35.11
C VAL A 351 9.09 1.47 35.83
N CYS A 352 8.50 2.59 36.26
CA CYS A 352 9.22 3.62 37.01
C CYS A 352 9.77 3.09 38.34
N SER A 353 8.93 2.37 39.10
CA SER A 353 9.32 1.78 40.39
C SER A 353 10.39 0.70 40.21
N TYR A 354 10.28 -0.10 39.15
CA TYR A 354 11.23 -1.16 38.79
C TYR A 354 12.59 -0.56 38.45
N ILE A 355 12.65 0.48 37.60
CA ILE A 355 13.89 1.19 37.26
C ILE A 355 14.57 1.76 38.51
N LEU A 356 13.83 2.45 39.37
CA LEU A 356 14.39 3.03 40.60
C LEU A 356 14.93 1.95 41.55
N THR A 357 14.22 0.82 41.68
CA THR A 357 14.63 -0.29 42.54
C THR A 357 15.88 -0.98 42.01
N LEU A 358 15.99 -1.15 40.69
CA LEU A 358 17.19 -1.66 40.03
C LEU A 358 18.40 -0.76 40.27
N ILE A 359 18.24 0.56 40.12
CA ILE A 359 19.32 1.52 40.35
C ILE A 359 19.82 1.47 41.82
N ASN A 360 18.92 1.23 42.77
CA ASN A 360 19.24 1.15 44.19
C ASN A 360 19.87 -0.20 44.60
N GLY A 361 19.96 -1.19 43.71
CA GLY A 361 20.62 -2.47 43.96
C GLY A 361 19.79 -3.50 44.74
N ASN A 362 18.50 -3.25 44.96
CA ASN A 362 17.62 -4.16 45.72
C ASN A 362 16.88 -5.14 44.80
N VAL A 363 17.57 -6.16 44.29
CA VAL A 363 16.98 -7.14 43.36
C VAL A 363 15.79 -7.90 43.99
N CYS A 364 15.81 -8.19 45.29
CA CYS A 364 14.70 -8.87 45.97
C CYS A 364 13.39 -8.05 46.01
N ASP A 365 13.49 -6.72 46.00
CA ASP A 365 12.31 -5.83 45.99
C ASP A 365 11.64 -5.82 44.61
N CYS A 366 12.38 -6.17 43.55
CA CYS A 366 11.88 -6.23 42.18
C CYS A 366 10.87 -7.37 41.97
N GLU A 367 11.10 -8.53 42.60
CA GLU A 367 10.13 -9.65 42.57
C GLU A 367 8.83 -9.29 43.30
N GLY A 368 8.93 -8.59 44.44
CA GLY A 368 7.77 -8.10 45.18
C GLY A 368 6.93 -7.12 44.35
N LEU A 369 7.58 -6.12 43.74
CA LEU A 369 6.91 -5.17 42.83
C LEU A 369 6.21 -5.85 41.66
N TYR A 370 6.84 -6.88 41.09
CA TYR A 370 6.26 -7.65 40.00
C TYR A 370 5.05 -8.45 40.44
N VAL A 371 5.09 -9.10 41.60
CA VAL A 371 3.94 -9.85 42.14
C VAL A 371 2.76 -8.92 42.41
N ASP A 372 3.01 -7.75 42.99
CA ASP A 372 2.00 -6.73 43.25
C ASP A 372 1.38 -6.21 41.95
N TRP A 373 2.21 -5.84 40.96
CA TRP A 373 1.74 -5.39 39.65
C TRP A 373 0.97 -6.49 38.90
N SER A 374 1.50 -7.70 38.86
CA SER A 374 0.88 -8.86 38.19
C SER A 374 -0.50 -9.17 38.79
N GLY A 375 -0.64 -9.09 40.11
CA GLY A 375 -1.93 -9.24 40.79
C GLY A 375 -2.95 -8.17 40.38
N LYS A 376 -2.53 -6.90 40.23
CA LYS A 376 -3.41 -5.84 39.71
C LYS A 376 -3.82 -6.07 38.26
N VAL A 377 -2.88 -6.51 37.41
CA VAL A 377 -3.15 -6.84 36.01
C VAL A 377 -4.15 -8.00 35.90
N SER A 378 -4.05 -9.03 36.74
CA SER A 378 -5.05 -10.11 36.81
C SER A 378 -6.45 -9.59 37.08
N VAL A 379 -6.61 -8.67 38.04
CA VAL A 379 -7.93 -8.09 38.39
C VAL A 379 -8.50 -7.28 37.22
N LEU A 380 -7.67 -6.52 36.52
CA LEU A 380 -8.08 -5.77 35.32
C LEU A 380 -8.49 -6.70 34.17
N LEU A 381 -7.77 -7.80 34.00
CA LEU A 381 -8.05 -8.82 32.99
C LEU A 381 -9.36 -9.56 33.26
N ASP A 382 -9.58 -10.01 34.50
CA ASP A 382 -10.82 -10.68 34.93
C ASP A 382 -12.05 -9.79 34.64
N THR A 383 -11.89 -8.47 34.85
CA THR A 383 -12.95 -7.49 34.59
C THR A 383 -13.27 -7.35 33.10
N SER A 384 -12.27 -7.53 32.23
CA SER A 384 -12.37 -7.25 30.78
C SER A 384 -12.71 -8.48 29.93
N LEU A 385 -12.18 -9.67 30.27
CA LEU A 385 -12.37 -10.91 29.48
C LEU A 385 -13.42 -11.88 30.05
N GLY A 386 -13.85 -11.73 31.30
CA GLY A 386 -14.80 -12.66 31.91
C GLY A 386 -14.26 -14.10 32.02
N SER A 387 -14.98 -15.10 31.50
CA SER A 387 -14.73 -16.53 31.74
C SER A 387 -13.68 -17.21 30.83
N ASP A 388 -12.98 -16.48 29.95
CA ASP A 388 -11.96 -17.06 29.06
C ASP A 388 -10.62 -17.27 29.77
N HIS A 389 -10.56 -18.30 30.62
CA HIS A 389 -9.39 -18.63 31.44
C HIS A 389 -8.12 -18.95 30.61
N VAL A 390 -8.27 -19.43 29.37
CA VAL A 390 -7.11 -19.87 28.56
C VAL A 390 -6.29 -18.69 28.04
N LEU A 391 -6.92 -17.64 27.52
CA LEU A 391 -6.19 -16.46 27.03
C LEU A 391 -5.57 -15.69 28.20
N MET A 392 -6.26 -15.59 29.33
CA MET A 392 -5.71 -14.94 30.52
C MET A 392 -4.48 -15.68 31.05
N GLU A 393 -4.52 -17.01 31.16
CA GLU A 393 -3.35 -17.80 31.59
C GLU A 393 -2.16 -17.60 30.63
N LEU A 394 -2.42 -17.53 29.33
CA LEU A 394 -1.37 -17.36 28.33
C LEU A 394 -0.77 -15.95 28.34
N LEU A 395 -1.60 -14.91 28.45
CA LEU A 395 -1.13 -13.51 28.60
C LEU A 395 -0.30 -13.35 29.87
N HIS A 396 -0.70 -13.98 30.99
CA HIS A 396 0.11 -14.01 32.20
C HIS A 396 1.46 -14.68 32.00
N LYS A 397 1.53 -15.79 31.25
CA LYS A 397 2.81 -16.44 30.92
C LYS A 397 3.70 -15.56 30.02
N CYS A 398 3.12 -14.78 29.10
CA CYS A 398 3.87 -13.80 28.30
C CYS A 398 4.49 -12.70 29.16
N LEU A 399 3.83 -12.30 30.25
CA LEU A 399 4.31 -11.31 31.22
C LEU A 399 5.24 -11.89 32.30
N SER A 400 5.87 -13.05 32.07
CA SER A 400 6.86 -13.59 33.01
C SER A 400 8.14 -12.73 33.02
N LEU A 401 8.69 -12.44 34.20
CA LEU A 401 10.03 -11.82 34.33
C LEU A 401 11.13 -12.68 33.71
N ASP A 402 11.02 -14.02 33.82
CA ASP A 402 11.94 -14.94 33.14
C ASP A 402 11.59 -15.00 31.64
N PRO A 403 12.49 -14.57 30.75
CA PRO A 403 12.25 -14.62 29.30
C PRO A 403 12.10 -16.05 28.78
N VAL A 404 12.75 -17.05 29.41
CA VAL A 404 12.72 -18.45 28.95
C VAL A 404 11.36 -19.10 29.23
N ALA A 405 10.66 -18.63 30.26
CA ALA A 405 9.32 -19.10 30.61
C ALA A 405 8.21 -18.56 29.70
N ARG A 406 8.50 -17.55 28.86
CA ARG A 406 7.51 -16.95 27.94
C ARG A 406 7.20 -17.90 26.78
N PRO A 407 5.92 -18.05 26.39
CA PRO A 407 5.52 -18.91 25.27
C PRO A 407 5.92 -18.30 23.93
N HIS A 408 5.83 -19.10 22.86
CA HIS A 408 6.08 -18.59 21.51
C HIS A 408 4.90 -17.71 21.04
N VAL A 409 5.17 -16.69 20.22
CA VAL A 409 4.12 -15.81 19.64
C VAL A 409 3.02 -16.61 18.92
N ASN A 410 3.39 -17.75 18.34
CA ASN A 410 2.45 -18.67 17.67
C ASN A 410 1.41 -19.28 18.61
N ASP A 411 1.74 -19.51 19.87
CA ASP A 411 0.80 -20.03 20.85
C ASP A 411 -0.23 -18.95 21.22
N LEU A 412 0.24 -17.70 21.32
CA LEU A 412 -0.62 -16.53 21.50
C LEU A 412 -1.55 -16.33 20.30
N TRP A 413 -1.01 -16.42 19.08
CA TRP A 413 -1.80 -16.35 17.85
C TRP A 413 -2.90 -17.42 17.79
N LYS A 414 -2.57 -18.68 18.11
CA LYS A 414 -3.57 -19.78 18.15
C LYS A 414 -4.66 -19.53 19.19
N CYS A 415 -4.28 -19.03 20.36
CA CYS A 415 -5.23 -18.71 21.40
C CYS A 415 -6.16 -17.56 20.99
N VAL A 416 -5.62 -16.45 20.47
CA VAL A 416 -6.42 -15.32 19.96
C VAL A 416 -7.34 -15.77 18.81
N ARG A 417 -6.86 -16.62 17.90
CA ARG A 417 -7.67 -17.20 16.81
C ARG A 417 -8.89 -17.97 17.32
N SER A 418 -8.76 -18.67 18.45
CA SER A 418 -9.85 -19.44 19.05
C SER A 418 -11.01 -18.57 19.53
N LEU A 419 -10.78 -17.29 19.79
CA LEU A 419 -11.84 -16.31 20.11
C LEU A 419 -12.75 -16.01 18.92
N ILE A 420 -12.22 -16.08 17.69
CA ILE A 420 -12.95 -15.76 16.45
C ILE A 420 -13.53 -17.01 15.81
N ILE A 421 -12.76 -18.10 15.77
CA ILE A 421 -13.12 -19.35 15.10
C ILE A 421 -13.12 -20.47 16.14
N LYS A 422 -14.30 -20.99 16.50
CA LYS A 422 -14.39 -22.23 17.28
C LYS A 422 -13.79 -23.39 16.47
N PRO A 423 -12.85 -24.17 17.03
CA PRO A 423 -12.07 -25.12 16.24
C PRO A 423 -12.98 -26.24 15.73
N LYS A 424 -13.13 -26.34 14.41
CA LYS A 424 -13.72 -27.52 13.78
C LYS A 424 -12.80 -28.24 12.80
N PHE A 425 -11.69 -27.63 12.36
CA PHE A 425 -10.72 -28.31 11.50
C PHE A 425 -9.32 -27.68 11.66
N ASP A 426 -8.41 -28.40 12.31
CA ASP A 426 -6.98 -28.14 12.28
C ASP A 426 -6.37 -28.93 11.12
N VAL A 427 -6.15 -28.27 9.98
CA VAL A 427 -5.10 -28.66 9.02
C VAL A 427 -4.51 -27.37 8.44
N ILE A 428 -3.52 -26.81 9.12
CA ILE A 428 -2.47 -26.02 8.48
C ILE A 428 -1.16 -26.64 8.95
N GLY A 429 -0.44 -27.21 8.00
CA GLY A 429 0.82 -27.90 8.25
C GLY A 429 1.77 -27.01 9.01
N SER A 430 2.34 -27.57 10.09
CA SER A 430 3.57 -27.10 10.67
C SER A 430 4.60 -26.97 9.56
N LYS A 431 4.88 -25.74 9.11
CA LYS A 431 6.21 -25.47 8.57
C LYS A 431 7.16 -25.70 9.73
N GLU A 432 7.96 -26.75 9.65
CA GLU A 432 9.17 -26.86 10.45
C GLU A 432 10.01 -25.61 10.11
N HIS A 433 9.89 -24.58 10.95
CA HIS A 433 10.81 -23.45 10.90
C HIS A 433 12.17 -23.98 11.31
N LYS A 434 13.16 -23.76 10.44
CA LYS A 434 14.57 -23.94 10.75
C LYS A 434 14.80 -23.28 12.11
N THR A 435 15.34 -24.03 13.06
CA THR A 435 15.93 -23.47 14.27
C THR A 435 17.00 -22.46 13.84
N ILE A 436 16.61 -21.19 13.76
CA ILE A 436 17.53 -20.09 13.54
C ILE A 436 18.36 -20.01 14.83
N ASN A 437 19.68 -20.07 14.67
CA ASN A 437 20.62 -19.96 15.79
C ASN A 437 20.26 -18.75 16.65
N ARG A 438 20.17 -18.98 17.97
CA ARG A 438 19.97 -17.95 19.02
C ARG A 438 21.00 -16.80 18.98
N SER A 439 21.99 -16.85 18.09
CA SER A 439 23.15 -15.95 18.02
C SER A 439 23.09 -14.88 16.92
N THR A 440 21.91 -14.58 16.32
CA THR A 440 21.84 -13.68 15.14
C THR A 440 20.69 -12.67 15.14
N CYS A 441 20.05 -12.40 16.29
CA CYS A 441 19.04 -11.33 16.38
C CYS A 441 19.69 -9.96 16.68
N HIS A 442 19.28 -8.92 15.95
CA HIS A 442 19.74 -7.55 16.13
C HIS A 442 18.65 -6.72 16.82
N CYS A 443 18.92 -6.25 18.05
CA CYS A 443 18.00 -5.39 18.77
C CYS A 443 18.15 -3.93 18.31
N VAL A 444 17.11 -3.40 17.65
CA VAL A 444 17.10 -2.03 17.10
C VAL A 444 17.33 -0.98 18.19
N LEU A 445 16.83 -1.23 19.40
CA LEU A 445 16.88 -0.27 20.50
C LEU A 445 18.20 -0.30 21.28
N LEU A 446 18.97 -1.38 21.15
CA LEU A 446 20.30 -1.49 21.76
C LEU A 446 21.41 -1.08 20.81
N GLY A 447 21.09 -0.64 19.59
CA GLY A 447 22.07 -0.10 18.67
C GLY A 447 22.61 1.27 19.11
N ASP A 448 23.67 1.73 18.46
CA ASP A 448 24.36 2.97 18.80
C ASP A 448 23.69 4.21 18.19
N LEU A 449 22.68 4.02 17.31
CA LEU A 449 21.84 5.10 16.79
C LEU A 449 21.13 5.90 17.88
N LEU A 450 20.73 5.25 18.97
CA LEU A 450 20.09 5.90 20.12
C LEU A 450 21.09 6.60 21.05
N TRP A 451 22.38 6.22 20.99
CA TRP A 451 23.40 6.64 21.93
C TRP A 451 24.37 7.63 21.27
N SER A 452 23.94 8.88 21.10
CA SER A 452 24.85 9.94 20.64
C SER A 452 25.99 10.19 21.66
N PRO A 453 27.18 10.68 21.22
CA PRO A 453 28.33 10.79 22.12
C PRO A 453 28.08 11.78 23.25
N LYS A 454 28.12 11.30 24.50
CA LYS A 454 28.11 12.10 25.72
C LYS A 454 29.16 13.22 25.59
N LYS A 455 28.74 14.49 25.69
CA LYS A 455 29.66 15.61 25.93
C LYS A 455 30.41 15.30 27.23
N THR A 456 31.69 15.00 27.12
CA THR A 456 32.55 14.83 28.28
C THR A 456 32.70 16.17 28.98
N ASN A 457 32.36 16.19 30.26
CA ASN A 457 32.52 17.33 31.16
C ASN A 457 33.96 17.86 31.10
N LYS A 458 34.13 19.07 30.56
CA LYS A 458 35.15 20.00 31.03
C LYS A 458 34.46 21.30 31.38
N VAL A 459 34.53 21.61 32.67
CA VAL A 459 34.24 22.90 33.26
C VAL A 459 35.16 23.92 32.60
N ASP A 460 34.58 24.91 31.92
CA ASP A 460 35.07 26.28 31.97
C ASP A 460 33.92 27.24 31.63
N ASP A 461 33.96 28.35 32.34
CA ASP A 461 32.85 29.18 32.77
C ASP A 461 32.59 30.34 31.78
N LYS A 462 31.31 30.73 31.68
CA LYS A 462 30.75 32.03 31.23
C LYS A 462 30.37 32.24 29.75
N ASN A 463 29.04 32.32 29.60
CA ASN A 463 28.26 33.31 28.84
C ASN A 463 28.28 33.24 27.31
N ASP A 464 27.39 32.43 26.73
CA ASP A 464 26.14 32.95 26.15
C ASP A 464 25.32 31.76 25.63
N VAL A 465 24.40 31.26 26.47
CA VAL A 465 23.32 30.37 26.04
C VAL A 465 22.05 31.18 26.11
N THR A 466 21.80 31.97 25.07
CA THR A 466 20.46 32.44 24.79
C THR A 466 19.67 31.28 24.21
N ASP A 467 18.69 30.82 25.00
CA ASP A 467 17.45 30.17 24.61
C ASP A 467 17.24 30.07 23.08
N ILE A 468 17.69 28.97 22.48
CA ILE A 468 17.01 28.45 21.30
C ILE A 468 15.87 27.61 21.86
N LYS A 469 14.76 28.30 22.15
CA LYS A 469 13.44 27.67 22.18
C LYS A 469 13.38 26.80 20.93
N GLU A 470 13.37 25.49 21.13
CA GLU A 470 12.75 24.59 20.17
C GLU A 470 11.39 25.20 19.89
N LYS A 471 11.27 25.83 18.72
CA LYS A 471 9.98 26.05 18.12
C LYS A 471 9.48 24.66 17.80
N THR A 472 8.84 24.06 18.80
CA THR A 472 7.64 23.27 18.61
C THR A 472 6.85 24.04 17.56
N LEU A 473 6.93 23.58 16.30
CA LEU A 473 5.92 23.90 15.32
C LEU A 473 4.67 23.23 15.87
N VAL A 474 4.02 23.93 16.78
CA VAL A 474 2.59 23.84 17.01
C VAL A 474 1.99 24.22 15.66
N VAL A 475 1.89 23.23 14.78
CA VAL A 475 0.88 23.27 13.74
C VAL A 475 -0.42 23.13 14.51
N GLU A 476 -1.11 24.27 14.56
CA GLU A 476 -2.45 24.48 15.06
C GLU A 476 -3.33 23.24 14.85
N GLY A 477 -3.51 22.45 15.91
CA GLY A 477 -4.73 22.53 16.72
C GLY A 477 -6.10 22.43 16.04
N ASP A 478 -6.23 22.17 14.73
CA ASP A 478 -7.56 22.27 14.08
C ASP A 478 -7.91 21.15 13.07
N VAL A 479 -7.14 20.06 13.04
CA VAL A 479 -7.56 18.80 12.37
C VAL A 479 -7.83 17.70 13.38
N ILE A 480 -7.02 17.63 14.44
CA ILE A 480 -7.13 16.63 15.52
C ILE A 480 -8.37 16.88 16.41
N GLU A 481 -8.84 18.14 16.50
CA GLU A 481 -10.11 18.45 17.18
C GLU A 481 -11.34 18.12 16.30
N GLY A 482 -11.15 17.95 14.98
CA GLY A 482 -12.15 17.42 14.05
C GLY A 482 -12.34 15.91 14.14
N LEU A 483 -11.28 15.14 14.43
CA LEU A 483 -11.37 13.68 14.59
C LEU A 483 -11.97 13.27 15.95
N ARG A 484 -11.86 14.13 16.99
CA ARG A 484 -12.64 14.00 18.24
C ARG A 484 -14.14 14.24 18.05
N LYS A 485 -14.56 14.77 16.91
CA LYS A 485 -15.96 14.95 16.51
C LYS A 485 -16.27 14.14 15.25
N ASN A 486 -16.47 12.82 15.35
CA ASN A 486 -17.20 12.02 14.34
C ASN A 486 -17.06 12.50 12.88
N SER A 487 -15.85 12.59 12.35
CA SER A 487 -15.64 13.08 10.98
C SER A 487 -14.61 12.23 10.23
N LEU A 488 -14.80 10.91 10.24
CA LEU A 488 -14.45 10.12 9.05
C LEU A 488 -15.27 10.69 7.91
N THR A 489 -14.63 11.37 6.96
CA THR A 489 -15.30 11.81 5.74
C THR A 489 -15.46 10.61 4.81
N CYS A 490 -16.37 9.70 5.17
CA CYS A 490 -16.90 8.72 4.24
C CYS A 490 -17.59 9.50 3.12
N THR A 491 -16.97 9.50 1.94
CA THR A 491 -17.54 10.16 0.78
C THR A 491 -18.34 9.13 0.01
N GLU A 492 -19.64 9.12 0.26
CA GLU A 492 -20.56 8.25 -0.47
C GLU A 492 -20.73 8.75 -1.91
N LEU A 493 -20.12 8.04 -2.87
CA LEU A 493 -20.31 8.29 -4.31
C LEU A 493 -21.68 7.81 -4.77
N LYS A 494 -22.72 8.59 -4.47
CA LYS A 494 -24.11 8.29 -4.88
C LYS A 494 -24.32 8.65 -6.35
N GLY A 495 -24.82 7.70 -7.13
CA GLY A 495 -25.21 7.99 -8.50
C GLY A 495 -25.77 6.81 -9.30
N HIS A 496 -25.37 5.57 -8.99
CA HIS A 496 -25.97 4.39 -9.62
C HIS A 496 -27.39 4.14 -9.11
N LEU A 497 -28.24 3.57 -9.99
CA LEU A 497 -29.64 3.30 -9.69
C LEU A 497 -29.90 1.82 -9.28
N ASP A 498 -28.86 0.98 -9.30
CA ASP A 498 -28.92 -0.44 -8.98
C ASP A 498 -27.52 -0.94 -8.51
N CYS A 499 -27.41 -2.23 -8.15
CA CYS A 499 -26.18 -2.85 -7.64
C CYS A 499 -24.96 -2.61 -8.56
N ILE A 500 -23.81 -2.33 -7.94
CA ILE A 500 -22.51 -2.23 -8.62
C ILE A 500 -21.98 -3.64 -8.81
N SER A 501 -21.62 -3.96 -10.05
CA SER A 501 -21.18 -5.31 -10.47
C SER A 501 -19.66 -5.43 -10.59
N GLY A 502 -18.97 -4.32 -10.80
CA GLY A 502 -17.54 -4.30 -11.06
C GLY A 502 -16.95 -2.92 -10.84
N LEU A 503 -15.67 -2.90 -10.44
CA LEU A 503 -14.88 -1.70 -10.20
C LEU A 503 -13.52 -1.88 -10.85
N VAL A 504 -13.04 -0.83 -11.50
CA VAL A 504 -11.67 -0.80 -12.03
C VAL A 504 -11.09 0.60 -11.91
N ILE A 505 -9.80 0.65 -11.54
CA ILE A 505 -9.02 1.89 -11.44
C ILE A 505 -8.14 1.99 -12.69
N GLY A 506 -8.09 3.18 -13.29
CA GLY A 506 -7.28 3.43 -14.48
C GLY A 506 -6.98 4.91 -14.67
N GLY A 507 -5.68 5.26 -14.75
CA GLY A 507 -5.24 6.66 -14.71
C GLY A 507 -5.71 7.35 -13.43
N ASP A 508 -6.29 8.55 -13.56
CA ASP A 508 -6.82 9.36 -12.44
C ASP A 508 -8.32 9.11 -12.13
N PHE A 509 -8.89 8.03 -12.67
CA PHE A 509 -10.32 7.75 -12.62
C PHE A 509 -10.65 6.38 -12.03
N LEU A 510 -11.81 6.32 -11.37
CA LEU A 510 -12.49 5.08 -10.97
C LEU A 510 -13.66 4.84 -11.92
N PHE A 511 -13.75 3.63 -12.48
CA PHE A 511 -14.87 3.19 -13.31
C PHE A 511 -15.71 2.19 -12.53
N SER A 512 -17.01 2.43 -12.43
CA SER A 512 -17.96 1.54 -11.78
C SER A 512 -19.04 1.08 -12.75
N SER A 513 -19.19 -0.23 -12.91
CA SER A 513 -20.27 -0.84 -13.69
C SER A 513 -21.44 -1.22 -12.81
N SER A 514 -22.67 -1.13 -13.33
CA SER A 514 -23.87 -1.42 -12.55
C SER A 514 -24.94 -2.17 -13.36
N PHE A 515 -25.85 -2.80 -12.61
CA PHE A 515 -27.08 -3.38 -13.13
C PHE A 515 -28.06 -2.33 -13.67
N ASP A 516 -27.84 -1.04 -13.39
CA ASP A 516 -28.57 0.08 -13.98
C ASP A 516 -28.25 0.31 -15.47
N LYS A 517 -27.40 -0.53 -16.06
CA LYS A 517 -26.97 -0.54 -17.47
C LYS A 517 -26.02 0.60 -17.83
N THR A 518 -25.41 1.22 -16.84
CA THR A 518 -24.46 2.31 -17.03
C THR A 518 -23.10 2.00 -16.42
N ILE A 519 -22.08 2.69 -16.93
CA ILE A 519 -20.77 2.77 -16.28
C ILE A 519 -20.57 4.22 -15.87
N LYS A 520 -20.18 4.46 -14.62
CA LYS A 520 -19.86 5.80 -14.13
C LYS A 520 -18.36 5.95 -13.97
N VAL A 521 -17.89 7.14 -14.30
CA VAL A 521 -16.51 7.58 -14.14
C VAL A 521 -16.47 8.60 -13.02
N TRP A 522 -15.62 8.34 -12.04
CA TRP A 522 -15.43 9.18 -10.86
C TRP A 522 -13.99 9.70 -10.84
N SER A 523 -13.79 10.97 -10.51
CA SER A 523 -12.45 11.51 -10.30
C SER A 523 -11.90 11.00 -8.97
N LEU A 524 -10.69 10.46 -8.97
CA LEU A 524 -9.99 10.11 -7.72
C LEU A 524 -9.43 11.35 -7.00
N GLN A 525 -9.25 12.47 -7.70
CA GLN A 525 -8.76 13.71 -7.12
C GLN A 525 -9.87 14.51 -6.42
N GLY A 526 -11.10 14.46 -6.95
CA GLY A 526 -12.24 15.25 -6.46
C GLY A 526 -13.41 14.45 -5.90
N PHE A 527 -13.36 13.12 -5.94
CA PHE A 527 -14.44 12.19 -5.54
C PHE A 527 -15.82 12.60 -6.08
N ASN A 528 -15.85 13.13 -7.31
CA ASN A 528 -17.06 13.59 -7.94
C ASN A 528 -17.35 12.79 -9.22
N HIS A 529 -18.63 12.74 -9.56
CA HIS A 529 -19.08 12.14 -10.81
C HIS A 529 -18.60 12.99 -11.99
N VAL A 530 -17.82 12.39 -12.91
CA VAL A 530 -17.25 13.08 -14.06
C VAL A 530 -18.02 12.75 -15.33
N HIS A 531 -18.36 11.47 -15.54
CA HIS A 531 -19.00 11.02 -16.78
C HIS A 531 -19.83 9.75 -16.58
N THR A 532 -20.84 9.53 -17.44
CA THR A 532 -21.61 8.27 -17.45
C THR A 532 -21.64 7.72 -18.87
N PHE A 533 -21.01 6.57 -19.08
CA PHE A 533 -21.17 5.82 -20.31
C PHE A 533 -22.53 5.12 -20.32
N LYS A 534 -23.33 5.41 -21.36
CA LYS A 534 -24.67 4.86 -21.58
C LYS A 534 -24.69 4.19 -22.94
N GLY A 535 -25.16 2.96 -23.01
CA GLY A 535 -25.21 2.20 -24.26
C GLY A 535 -25.64 0.76 -24.08
N HIS A 536 -25.32 0.15 -22.94
CA HIS A 536 -25.76 -1.20 -22.62
C HIS A 536 -27.28 -1.28 -22.50
N GLU A 537 -27.85 -2.32 -23.12
CA GLU A 537 -29.29 -2.59 -23.05
C GLU A 537 -29.62 -3.52 -21.87
N HIS A 538 -28.62 -4.24 -21.34
CA HIS A 538 -28.74 -5.21 -20.26
C HIS A 538 -27.77 -4.87 -19.11
N LYS A 539 -27.84 -5.64 -18.02
CA LYS A 539 -27.02 -5.41 -16.82
C LYS A 539 -25.54 -5.53 -17.15
N VAL A 540 -24.74 -4.50 -16.86
CA VAL A 540 -23.28 -4.57 -17.05
C VAL A 540 -22.73 -5.48 -15.97
N MET A 541 -22.00 -6.53 -16.36
CA MET A 541 -21.51 -7.56 -15.45
C MET A 541 -20.02 -7.43 -15.18
N ALA A 542 -19.26 -6.92 -16.15
CA ALA A 542 -17.81 -6.80 -16.05
C ALA A 542 -17.33 -5.49 -16.67
N VAL A 543 -16.25 -4.95 -16.09
CA VAL A 543 -15.55 -3.76 -16.56
C VAL A 543 -14.05 -3.98 -16.45
N LEU A 544 -13.29 -3.44 -17.39
CA LEU A 544 -11.85 -3.57 -17.50
C LEU A 544 -11.25 -2.26 -17.99
N PHE A 545 -10.07 -1.92 -17.50
CA PHE A 545 -9.28 -0.80 -17.99
C PHE A 545 -8.01 -1.34 -18.62
N VAL A 546 -7.66 -0.85 -19.81
CA VAL A 546 -6.42 -1.21 -20.50
C VAL A 546 -5.58 0.05 -20.65
N ASP A 547 -4.43 0.03 -19.99
CA ASP A 547 -3.44 1.10 -20.07
C ASP A 547 -2.50 0.83 -21.26
N SER A 548 -2.59 1.67 -22.28
CA SER A 548 -1.80 1.59 -23.51
C SER A 548 -1.66 2.99 -24.12
N GLU A 549 -0.99 3.15 -25.27
CA GLU A 549 -0.86 4.45 -25.97
C GLU A 549 -2.23 5.14 -26.22
N SER A 550 -3.29 4.35 -26.34
CA SER A 550 -4.68 4.81 -26.30
C SER A 550 -5.42 4.07 -25.18
N PRO A 551 -5.53 4.65 -23.97
CA PRO A 551 -6.20 3.97 -22.89
C PRO A 551 -7.68 3.82 -23.23
N VAL A 552 -8.22 2.64 -22.90
CA VAL A 552 -9.61 2.27 -23.17
C VAL A 552 -10.22 1.58 -21.97
N CYS A 553 -11.53 1.78 -21.80
CA CYS A 553 -12.34 1.03 -20.85
C CYS A 553 -13.21 0.05 -21.64
N ILE A 554 -13.19 -1.22 -21.27
CA ILE A 554 -13.98 -2.27 -21.89
C ILE A 554 -15.04 -2.71 -20.90
N SER A 555 -16.29 -2.80 -21.34
CA SER A 555 -17.40 -3.25 -20.50
C SER A 555 -18.23 -4.29 -21.22
N ALA A 556 -18.78 -5.24 -20.47
CA ALA A 556 -19.58 -6.31 -21.03
C ALA A 556 -20.84 -6.54 -20.20
N ASP A 557 -21.94 -6.88 -20.88
CA ASP A 557 -23.23 -7.11 -20.25
C ASP A 557 -23.73 -8.55 -20.34
N ASN A 558 -24.75 -8.83 -19.52
CA ASN A 558 -25.44 -10.11 -19.51
C ASN A 558 -26.25 -10.39 -20.79
N GLY A 559 -26.26 -9.48 -21.77
CA GLY A 559 -26.85 -9.65 -23.09
C GLY A 559 -25.88 -10.08 -24.17
N GLY A 560 -24.59 -10.20 -23.85
CA GLY A 560 -23.55 -10.54 -24.80
C GLY A 560 -23.01 -9.33 -25.58
N ASP A 561 -23.40 -8.10 -25.23
CA ASP A 561 -22.80 -6.91 -25.81
C ASP A 561 -21.53 -6.50 -25.05
N ILE A 562 -20.49 -6.16 -25.82
CA ILE A 562 -19.23 -5.61 -25.32
C ILE A 562 -19.08 -4.21 -25.91
N PHE A 563 -18.77 -3.24 -25.05
CA PHE A 563 -18.55 -1.86 -25.44
C PHE A 563 -17.11 -1.48 -25.10
N ILE A 564 -16.47 -0.79 -26.04
CA ILE A 564 -15.12 -0.25 -25.87
C ILE A 564 -15.24 1.27 -25.85
N TRP A 565 -14.80 1.88 -24.76
CA TRP A 565 -14.90 3.31 -24.47
C TRP A 565 -13.53 3.96 -24.50
N GLY A 566 -13.42 5.11 -25.14
CA GLY A 566 -12.22 5.93 -25.06
C GLY A 566 -12.14 6.62 -23.69
N THR A 567 -10.97 6.57 -23.05
CA THR A 567 -10.75 7.23 -21.75
C THR A 567 -9.91 8.50 -21.86
N LYS A 568 -9.65 8.98 -23.08
CA LYS A 568 -9.01 10.28 -23.32
C LYS A 568 -10.01 11.42 -23.06
N LEU A 569 -9.56 12.47 -22.36
CA LEU A 569 -10.39 13.65 -22.11
C LEU A 569 -10.51 14.52 -23.38
N PRO A 570 -11.70 15.04 -23.70
CA PRO A 570 -12.99 14.80 -23.04
C PRO A 570 -13.58 13.41 -23.36
N PHE A 571 -14.25 12.78 -22.39
CA PHE A 571 -14.90 11.48 -22.59
C PHE A 571 -15.95 11.55 -23.70
N GLU A 572 -15.86 10.63 -24.66
CA GLU A 572 -16.83 10.51 -25.75
C GLU A 572 -18.11 9.81 -25.27
N GLU A 573 -19.28 10.33 -25.65
CA GLU A 573 -20.57 9.71 -25.28
C GLU A 573 -20.81 8.39 -26.03
N LYS A 574 -20.18 8.22 -27.20
CA LYS A 574 -20.33 7.02 -28.01
C LYS A 574 -19.16 6.07 -27.75
N PRO A 575 -19.42 4.76 -27.69
CA PRO A 575 -18.34 3.79 -27.65
C PRO A 575 -17.55 3.85 -28.96
N ILE A 576 -16.24 3.63 -28.86
CA ILE A 576 -15.33 3.43 -30.00
C ILE A 576 -15.84 2.27 -30.86
N LYS A 577 -16.28 1.19 -30.19
CA LYS A 577 -16.77 -0.02 -30.83
C LYS A 577 -17.80 -0.73 -29.95
N ARG A 578 -18.84 -1.28 -30.59
CA ARG A 578 -19.75 -2.28 -30.02
C ARG A 578 -19.47 -3.62 -30.68
N LEU A 579 -19.27 -4.65 -29.87
CA LEU A 579 -19.16 -6.04 -30.29
C LEU A 579 -20.34 -6.80 -29.68
N ASN A 580 -20.78 -7.85 -30.35
CA ASN A 580 -21.89 -8.67 -29.90
C ASN A 580 -21.52 -10.15 -30.05
N GLU A 581 -21.74 -10.92 -28.99
CA GLU A 581 -21.70 -12.37 -29.05
C GLU A 581 -23.06 -12.93 -29.48
N GLU A 582 -23.06 -13.82 -30.48
CA GLU A 582 -24.29 -14.45 -30.97
C GLU A 582 -25.05 -15.16 -29.84
N LYS A 583 -26.36 -14.89 -29.77
CA LYS A 583 -27.24 -15.36 -28.70
C LYS A 583 -27.73 -16.78 -28.95
N ASP A 584 -27.74 -17.60 -27.91
CA ASP A 584 -28.66 -18.73 -27.80
C ASP A 584 -29.76 -18.37 -26.79
N TRP A 585 -30.98 -18.86 -27.01
CA TRP A 585 -32.14 -18.63 -26.14
C TRP A 585 -31.98 -19.28 -24.75
N ARG A 586 -30.93 -20.08 -24.54
CA ARG A 586 -30.61 -20.87 -23.35
C ARG A 586 -29.49 -20.28 -22.48
N TYR A 587 -29.41 -18.96 -22.35
CA TYR A 587 -28.42 -18.20 -21.56
C TYR A 587 -27.12 -17.85 -22.33
N SER A 588 -27.02 -16.60 -22.79
CA SER A 588 -25.80 -16.01 -23.35
C SER A 588 -25.61 -14.61 -22.75
N GLY A 589 -24.63 -14.48 -21.86
CA GLY A 589 -24.27 -13.23 -21.20
C GLY A 589 -22.80 -13.28 -20.81
N ILE A 590 -22.12 -12.15 -20.85
CA ILE A 590 -20.70 -12.09 -20.51
C ILE A 590 -20.60 -11.77 -19.02
N HIS A 591 -19.88 -12.60 -18.29
CA HIS A 591 -19.76 -12.51 -16.83
C HIS A 591 -18.37 -12.07 -16.37
N ALA A 592 -17.35 -12.26 -17.20
CA ALA A 592 -15.98 -11.93 -16.85
C ALA A 592 -15.20 -11.35 -18.04
N LEU A 593 -14.26 -10.45 -17.73
CA LEU A 593 -13.32 -9.86 -18.67
C LEU A 593 -11.89 -10.00 -18.11
N ALA A 594 -10.93 -10.22 -18.99
CA ALA A 594 -9.50 -10.15 -18.67
C ALA A 594 -8.69 -9.65 -19.87
N VAL A 595 -7.51 -9.09 -19.64
CA VAL A 595 -6.60 -8.62 -20.71
C VAL A 595 -5.21 -9.23 -20.52
N SER A 596 -4.56 -9.56 -21.63
CA SER A 596 -3.13 -9.93 -21.63
C SER A 596 -2.26 -8.67 -21.61
N GLN A 597 -1.40 -8.55 -20.61
CA GLN A 597 -0.45 -7.44 -20.46
C GLN A 597 0.87 -7.67 -21.21
N SER A 598 1.07 -8.84 -21.81
CA SER A 598 2.37 -9.33 -22.29
C SER A 598 2.62 -9.17 -23.80
N GLY A 599 1.91 -8.24 -24.45
CA GLY A 599 2.14 -7.93 -25.87
C GLY A 599 1.46 -8.88 -26.86
N SER A 600 0.69 -9.88 -26.40
CA SER A 600 -0.19 -10.68 -27.28
C SER A 600 -1.31 -9.84 -27.89
N GLY A 601 -1.70 -8.75 -27.22
CA GLY A 601 -2.68 -7.78 -27.73
C GLY A 601 -4.12 -8.31 -27.74
N TYR A 602 -4.49 -9.22 -26.82
CA TYR A 602 -5.86 -9.75 -26.73
C TYR A 602 -6.55 -9.41 -25.40
N PHE A 603 -7.88 -9.26 -25.46
CA PHE A 603 -8.76 -9.33 -24.30
C PHE A 603 -9.70 -10.53 -24.40
N TYR A 604 -10.13 -11.05 -23.26
CA TYR A 604 -10.88 -12.29 -23.15
C TYR A 604 -12.24 -12.05 -22.51
N THR A 605 -13.27 -12.70 -23.04
CA THR A 605 -14.63 -12.68 -22.49
C THR A 605 -15.03 -14.07 -22.01
N GLY A 606 -15.51 -14.16 -20.77
CA GLY A 606 -16.05 -15.37 -20.18
C GLY A 606 -17.57 -15.33 -20.25
N SER A 607 -18.18 -16.29 -20.94
CA SER A 607 -19.60 -16.23 -21.30
C SER A 607 -20.43 -17.36 -20.69
N GLY A 608 -21.73 -17.10 -20.57
CA GLY A 608 -22.76 -18.08 -20.21
C GLY A 608 -22.94 -19.20 -21.23
N ASP A 609 -22.43 -19.01 -22.45
CA ASP A 609 -22.37 -20.04 -23.50
C ASP A 609 -21.32 -21.15 -23.22
N LYS A 610 -20.62 -21.05 -22.07
CA LYS A 610 -19.60 -21.99 -21.57
C LYS A 610 -18.27 -21.90 -22.32
N THR A 611 -18.10 -20.87 -23.14
CA THR A 611 -16.88 -20.62 -23.89
C THR A 611 -16.17 -19.37 -23.40
N ILE A 612 -14.90 -19.27 -23.77
CA ILE A 612 -14.09 -18.08 -23.60
C ILE A 612 -13.72 -17.61 -25.00
N LYS A 613 -13.90 -16.32 -25.28
CA LYS A 613 -13.56 -15.75 -26.60
C LYS A 613 -12.40 -14.79 -26.46
N ALA A 614 -11.44 -14.91 -27.36
CA ALA A 614 -10.26 -14.05 -27.45
C ALA A 614 -10.47 -13.02 -28.56
N TRP A 615 -10.40 -11.74 -28.19
CA TRP A 615 -10.65 -10.60 -29.08
C TRP A 615 -9.38 -9.78 -29.22
N SER A 616 -9.01 -9.47 -30.46
CA SER A 616 -7.82 -8.66 -30.76
C SER A 616 -8.02 -7.21 -30.32
N MET A 617 -7.06 -6.62 -29.63
CA MET A 617 -7.06 -5.21 -29.23
C MET A 617 -6.73 -4.27 -30.39
N HIS A 618 -6.22 -4.79 -31.52
CA HIS A 618 -5.84 -3.99 -32.67
C HIS A 618 -7.04 -3.64 -33.56
N ASP A 619 -7.90 -4.61 -33.85
CA ASP A 619 -9.03 -4.50 -34.78
C ASP A 619 -10.37 -4.90 -34.16
N TYR A 620 -10.37 -5.39 -32.91
CA TYR A 620 -11.54 -5.89 -32.19
C TYR A 620 -12.25 -7.06 -32.89
N SER A 621 -11.51 -7.84 -33.68
CA SER A 621 -12.01 -9.07 -34.28
C SER A 621 -11.90 -10.26 -33.32
N LEU A 622 -12.81 -11.23 -33.48
CA LEU A 622 -12.77 -12.49 -32.76
C LEU A 622 -11.66 -13.37 -33.35
N SER A 623 -10.63 -13.66 -32.56
CA SER A 623 -9.48 -14.46 -32.97
C SER A 623 -9.69 -15.95 -32.71
N SER A 624 -10.15 -16.30 -31.51
CA SER A 624 -10.32 -17.69 -31.10
C SER A 624 -11.47 -17.88 -30.11
N THR A 625 -12.06 -19.07 -30.13
CA THR A 625 -13.09 -19.52 -29.19
C THR A 625 -12.58 -20.76 -28.46
N MET A 626 -12.38 -20.64 -27.16
CA MET A 626 -11.85 -21.68 -26.29
C MET A 626 -13.01 -22.39 -25.60
N SER A 627 -13.28 -23.62 -26.04
CA SER A 627 -14.36 -24.45 -25.53
C SER A 627 -13.83 -25.54 -24.60
N GLY A 628 -14.52 -25.79 -23.49
CA GLY A 628 -14.17 -26.90 -22.59
C GLY A 628 -14.94 -26.92 -21.28
N HIS A 629 -15.38 -25.76 -20.79
CA HIS A 629 -16.21 -25.69 -19.59
C HIS A 629 -17.59 -26.32 -19.84
N LYS A 630 -18.14 -26.90 -18.77
CA LYS A 630 -19.47 -27.57 -18.80
C LYS A 630 -20.60 -26.62 -18.39
N SER A 631 -20.25 -25.47 -17.81
CA SER A 631 -21.17 -24.43 -17.32
C SER A 631 -20.61 -23.02 -17.58
N VAL A 632 -21.33 -22.01 -17.11
CA VAL A 632 -21.00 -20.58 -17.23
C VAL A 632 -19.56 -20.31 -16.80
N VAL A 633 -18.82 -19.54 -17.60
CA VAL A 633 -17.51 -19.02 -17.21
C VAL A 633 -17.73 -17.73 -16.43
N SER A 634 -17.47 -17.78 -15.13
CA SER A 634 -17.83 -16.74 -14.17
C SER A 634 -16.67 -15.81 -13.81
N ALA A 635 -15.42 -16.26 -13.99
CA ALA A 635 -14.24 -15.49 -13.64
C ALA A 635 -13.09 -15.79 -14.60
N LEU A 636 -12.31 -14.75 -14.93
CA LEU A 636 -11.11 -14.84 -15.76
C LEU A 636 -9.97 -14.09 -15.05
N ALA A 637 -8.76 -14.64 -15.09
CA ALA A 637 -7.55 -13.92 -14.71
C ALA A 637 -6.40 -14.30 -15.65
N VAL A 638 -5.50 -13.37 -15.89
CA VAL A 638 -4.30 -13.59 -16.71
C VAL A 638 -3.07 -13.40 -15.84
N CYS A 639 -2.12 -14.35 -15.91
CA CYS A 639 -0.81 -14.22 -15.28
C CYS A 639 0.22 -15.01 -16.08
N SER A 640 1.40 -14.42 -16.33
CA SER A 640 2.59 -15.10 -16.87
C SER A 640 2.33 -15.99 -18.11
N GLU A 641 1.80 -15.44 -19.19
CA GLU A 641 1.44 -16.17 -20.44
C GLU A 641 0.32 -17.23 -20.33
N VAL A 642 -0.41 -17.27 -19.21
CA VAL A 642 -1.52 -18.20 -19.01
C VAL A 642 -2.82 -17.46 -18.70
N LEU A 643 -3.89 -17.85 -19.38
CA LEU A 643 -5.26 -17.49 -19.02
C LEU A 643 -5.84 -18.55 -18.09
N TYR A 644 -6.38 -18.10 -16.96
CA TYR A 644 -7.10 -18.92 -16.00
C TYR A 644 -8.59 -18.61 -16.09
N SER A 645 -9.41 -19.66 -16.16
CA SER A 645 -10.86 -19.51 -16.22
C SER A 645 -11.54 -20.34 -15.15
N GLY A 646 -12.34 -19.68 -14.31
CA GLY A 646 -13.21 -20.30 -13.32
C GLY A 646 -14.62 -20.45 -13.87
N SER A 647 -15.25 -21.59 -13.60
CA SER A 647 -16.63 -21.86 -14.06
C SER A 647 -17.53 -22.37 -12.94
N TRP A 648 -18.83 -22.20 -13.16
CA TRP A 648 -19.87 -22.82 -12.35
C TRP A 648 -19.87 -24.35 -12.42
N ASP A 649 -19.11 -24.97 -13.33
CA ASP A 649 -18.87 -26.41 -13.32
C ASP A 649 -17.94 -26.88 -12.18
N GLY A 650 -17.44 -25.94 -11.37
CA GLY A 650 -16.56 -26.21 -10.23
C GLY A 650 -15.09 -26.37 -10.61
N THR A 651 -14.75 -26.26 -11.90
CA THR A 651 -13.39 -26.42 -12.42
C THR A 651 -12.73 -25.08 -12.72
N ILE A 652 -11.40 -25.09 -12.63
CA ILE A 652 -10.54 -24.01 -13.11
C ILE A 652 -9.75 -24.57 -14.29
N ARG A 653 -9.78 -23.92 -15.45
CA ARG A 653 -9.02 -24.34 -16.63
C ARG A 653 -7.91 -23.36 -16.92
N LEU A 654 -6.80 -23.90 -17.38
CA LEU A 654 -5.61 -23.15 -17.79
C LEU A 654 -5.49 -23.21 -19.31
N TRP A 655 -5.18 -22.07 -19.91
CA TRP A 655 -5.04 -21.94 -21.35
C TRP A 655 -3.79 -21.17 -21.70
N CYS A 656 -3.11 -21.60 -22.75
CA CYS A 656 -1.94 -20.92 -23.28
C CYS A 656 -2.38 -19.62 -24.00
N LEU A 657 -1.76 -18.47 -23.68
CA LEU A 657 -2.08 -17.22 -24.39
C LEU A 657 -1.58 -17.20 -25.83
N SER A 658 -0.52 -17.95 -26.15
CA SER A 658 0.13 -17.94 -27.47
C SER A 658 -0.69 -18.62 -28.56
N ASP A 659 -1.31 -19.77 -28.26
CA ASP A 659 -2.06 -20.59 -29.23
C ASP A 659 -3.51 -20.88 -28.80
N HIS A 660 -3.92 -20.39 -27.62
CA HIS A 660 -5.24 -20.62 -27.02
C HIS A 660 -5.57 -22.10 -26.77
N SER A 661 -4.57 -22.97 -26.69
CA SER A 661 -4.75 -24.38 -26.38
C SER A 661 -5.01 -24.62 -24.88
N PRO A 662 -5.82 -25.65 -24.53
CA PRO A 662 -6.02 -26.04 -23.14
C PRO A 662 -4.76 -26.70 -22.57
N LEU A 663 -4.27 -26.20 -21.43
CA LEU A 663 -3.07 -26.72 -20.75
C LEU A 663 -3.43 -27.71 -19.64
N ALA A 664 -4.35 -27.34 -18.76
CA ALA A 664 -4.70 -28.14 -17.59
C ALA A 664 -6.12 -27.85 -17.08
N VAL A 665 -6.68 -28.79 -16.32
CA VAL A 665 -7.97 -28.66 -15.62
C VAL A 665 -7.76 -28.99 -14.15
N LEU A 666 -8.21 -28.10 -13.27
CA LEU A 666 -8.17 -28.25 -11.81
C LEU A 666 -9.59 -28.45 -11.28
N GLY A 667 -9.80 -29.45 -10.42
CA GLY A 667 -11.05 -29.62 -9.67
C GLY A 667 -11.93 -30.84 -10.00
N GLU A 668 -11.46 -31.84 -10.75
CA GLU A 668 -12.28 -33.03 -11.09
C GLU A 668 -12.43 -34.07 -9.95
N GLU A 669 -11.71 -33.96 -8.84
CA GLU A 669 -11.62 -35.04 -7.83
C GLU A 669 -12.67 -35.03 -6.70
N ALA A 670 -13.69 -34.15 -6.71
CA ALA A 670 -14.74 -34.21 -5.69
C ALA A 670 -16.14 -33.83 -6.21
N PRO A 671 -17.18 -34.66 -5.96
CA PRO A 671 -18.56 -34.40 -6.36
C PRO A 671 -19.24 -33.24 -5.59
N THR A 672 -18.49 -32.48 -4.80
CA THR A 672 -18.96 -31.38 -3.93
C THR A 672 -18.25 -30.04 -4.21
N GLY A 673 -17.52 -29.92 -5.33
CA GLY A 673 -16.89 -28.67 -5.72
C GLY A 673 -17.93 -27.61 -6.09
N GLY A 674 -18.18 -26.65 -5.18
CA GLY A 674 -19.07 -25.51 -5.45
C GLY A 674 -18.61 -24.68 -6.64
N SER A 675 -19.55 -24.01 -7.32
CA SER A 675 -19.29 -23.15 -8.47
C SER A 675 -18.20 -22.12 -8.17
N VAL A 676 -17.23 -21.94 -9.07
CA VAL A 676 -16.22 -20.88 -8.92
C VAL A 676 -16.90 -19.54 -9.18
N LEU A 677 -16.76 -18.57 -8.30
CA LEU A 677 -17.39 -17.24 -8.39
C LEU A 677 -16.38 -16.12 -8.64
N SER A 678 -15.16 -16.29 -8.14
CA SER A 678 -14.08 -15.31 -8.30
C SER A 678 -12.75 -16.02 -8.46
N LEU A 679 -11.84 -15.39 -9.19
CA LEU A 679 -10.53 -15.93 -9.47
C LEU A 679 -9.51 -14.79 -9.51
N ALA A 680 -8.40 -14.98 -8.82
CA ALA A 680 -7.24 -14.09 -8.86
C ALA A 680 -5.99 -14.93 -9.07
N ALA A 681 -5.07 -14.45 -9.91
CA ALA A 681 -3.80 -15.11 -10.18
C ALA A 681 -2.67 -14.09 -10.02
N HIS A 682 -1.63 -14.46 -9.28
CA HIS A 682 -0.44 -13.64 -9.09
C HIS A 682 0.80 -14.53 -9.01
N THR A 683 1.77 -14.24 -9.89
CA THR A 683 3.08 -14.92 -10.03
C THR A 683 3.01 -16.44 -10.14
N SER A 684 2.88 -17.14 -9.03
CA SER A 684 2.83 -18.61 -8.92
C SER A 684 1.62 -19.11 -8.13
N THR A 685 0.71 -18.24 -7.73
CA THR A 685 -0.44 -18.56 -6.87
C THR A 685 -1.75 -18.20 -7.57
N ILE A 686 -2.70 -19.14 -7.54
CA ILE A 686 -4.07 -18.94 -7.97
C ILE A 686 -4.97 -19.04 -6.75
N VAL A 687 -5.85 -18.07 -6.58
CA VAL A 687 -6.86 -18.03 -5.54
C VAL A 687 -8.23 -18.08 -6.20
N ALA A 688 -9.05 -19.05 -5.82
CA ALA A 688 -10.40 -19.22 -6.33
C ALA A 688 -11.41 -19.19 -5.19
N GLY A 689 -12.39 -18.29 -5.28
CA GLY A 689 -13.54 -18.25 -4.38
C GLY A 689 -14.67 -19.12 -4.93
N HIS A 690 -15.21 -20.02 -4.11
CA HIS A 690 -16.31 -20.91 -4.47
C HIS A 690 -17.63 -20.49 -3.80
N GLU A 691 -18.75 -20.85 -4.40
CA GLU A 691 -20.10 -20.58 -3.89
C GLU A 691 -20.36 -21.16 -2.49
N ASN A 692 -19.70 -22.26 -2.15
CA ASN A 692 -19.80 -22.89 -0.83
C ASN A 692 -19.03 -22.12 0.28
N GLY A 693 -18.50 -20.94 -0.01
CA GLY A 693 -17.72 -20.12 0.91
C GLY A 693 -16.27 -20.58 1.07
N CYS A 694 -15.82 -21.59 0.33
CA CYS A 694 -14.43 -22.03 0.35
C CYS A 694 -13.56 -21.15 -0.56
N ILE A 695 -12.37 -20.80 -0.07
CA ILE A 695 -11.29 -20.21 -0.88
C ILE A 695 -10.25 -21.30 -1.10
N LYS A 696 -10.00 -21.65 -2.37
CA LYS A 696 -8.93 -22.59 -2.74
C LYS A 696 -7.72 -21.79 -3.23
N VAL A 697 -6.59 -22.03 -2.58
CA VAL A 697 -5.29 -21.48 -2.98
C VAL A 697 -4.47 -22.61 -3.59
N SER A 698 -4.06 -22.45 -4.84
CA SER A 698 -3.27 -23.43 -5.59
C SER A 698 -1.95 -22.82 -6.03
N ASN A 699 -0.85 -23.53 -5.80
CA ASN A 699 0.48 -23.12 -6.26
C ASN A 699 0.81 -23.81 -7.59
N ILE A 700 1.12 -23.00 -8.60
CA ILE A 700 1.37 -23.41 -9.98
C ILE A 700 2.67 -24.23 -10.08
N LEU A 701 3.68 -23.94 -9.26
CA LEU A 701 4.97 -24.65 -9.27
C LEU A 701 4.84 -26.10 -8.78
N THR A 702 3.88 -26.37 -7.91
CA THR A 702 3.61 -27.72 -7.42
C THR A 702 2.85 -28.54 -8.46
N LEU A 703 1.96 -27.88 -9.22
CA LEU A 703 1.22 -28.47 -10.34
C LEU A 703 2.13 -28.86 -11.51
N THR A 704 3.16 -28.07 -11.81
CA THR A 704 4.16 -28.41 -12.85
C THR A 704 5.02 -29.61 -12.48
N ASN A 705 5.29 -29.85 -11.19
CA ASN A 705 6.01 -31.05 -10.73
C ASN A 705 5.15 -32.32 -10.79
N SER A 706 3.82 -32.20 -10.75
CA SER A 706 2.90 -33.33 -10.98
C SER A 706 2.57 -33.59 -12.47
N LEU A 707 2.80 -32.61 -13.34
CA LEU A 707 2.51 -32.69 -14.78
C LEU A 707 3.70 -33.23 -15.61
N SER A 708 4.85 -33.54 -15.00
CA SER A 708 6.01 -34.11 -15.69
C SER A 708 5.82 -35.54 -16.23
N MET A 709 4.58 -36.07 -16.24
CA MET A 709 4.24 -37.38 -16.81
C MET A 709 3.43 -37.33 -18.12
N ILE A 710 3.09 -36.15 -18.67
CA ILE A 710 2.47 -36.07 -20.01
C ILE A 710 3.31 -35.18 -20.92
N SER A 711 4.01 -35.88 -21.81
CA SER A 711 4.93 -35.48 -22.88
C SER A 711 4.77 -34.10 -23.53
N GLY A 712 5.89 -33.38 -23.66
CA GLY A 712 6.47 -33.12 -24.98
C GLY A 712 6.42 -31.68 -25.53
N ILE A 713 5.59 -30.79 -24.99
CA ILE A 713 5.38 -29.45 -25.61
C ILE A 713 6.12 -28.33 -24.85
N PHE A 714 6.53 -28.57 -23.60
CA PHE A 714 7.14 -27.52 -22.76
C PHE A 714 8.65 -27.32 -22.98
N TRP A 715 9.35 -28.29 -23.56
CA TRP A 715 10.80 -28.17 -23.80
C TRP A 715 11.15 -27.29 -25.02
N GLU A 716 10.22 -27.07 -25.96
CA GLU A 716 10.47 -26.23 -27.14
C GLU A 716 10.37 -24.72 -26.85
N LEU A 717 9.75 -24.31 -25.73
CA LEU A 717 9.61 -22.89 -25.37
C LEU A 717 10.83 -22.34 -24.62
N GLN A 718 11.67 -23.19 -24.01
CA GLN A 718 12.90 -22.75 -23.35
C GLN A 718 14.07 -22.50 -24.32
N GLU A 719 14.06 -23.10 -25.52
CA GLU A 719 15.14 -22.91 -26.51
C GLU A 719 15.02 -21.64 -27.36
N LYS A 720 13.89 -20.91 -27.31
CA LYS A 720 13.69 -19.67 -28.10
C LYS A 720 13.87 -18.36 -27.33
N LEU A 721 14.22 -18.40 -26.04
CA LEU A 721 14.47 -17.21 -25.22
C LEU A 721 15.95 -16.94 -24.91
N VAL A 722 16.86 -17.68 -25.55
CA VAL A 722 18.27 -17.33 -25.63
C VAL A 722 18.67 -17.31 -27.10
N PHE A 723 18.26 -16.27 -27.83
CA PHE A 723 19.00 -15.66 -28.94
C PHE A 723 18.40 -14.30 -29.31
#